data_AF-A9GJ27-F1
#
_entry.id   AF-A9GJ27-F1
#
_cell.length_a   1.000
_cell.length_b   1.000
_cell.length_c   1.000
_cell.angle_alpha   90.00
_cell.angle_beta   90.00
_cell.angle_gamma   90.00
#
_symmetry.space_group_name_H-M   'P 1'
#
loop_
_entity.id
_entity.type
_entity.pdbx_description
1 polymer ?
#
loop_
_entity_poly.entity_id
_entity_poly.type
_entity_poly.pdbx_seq_one_letter_code
_entity_poly.pdbx_strand_id
1 'polypeptide(L)'
;MCGIAGLFQEELSPEARRDCVVRMLARLRHRGPDEMGYYFDDSVAIGNARLSIVDLAGGQQPIGDPTGRYWIVFNGEIYNYKELGAELAAAGHRFASSSDTEVLLHAWIAWGPAAFTRLNGAFAFCIYDRRDKTLVLARDRFGKRPLYYVRDAEGVVFGSELKCFLEYEPFRFELDPGQLASIFRIWTPLEDQCGFRSVRQVPAGAYAQVTGSSFDIVHYAPLRIDRPPPDLSEQEAAAQVRDALSKSVQLRLRSDVEVGTYLSGGIDSAIVATLIAENSTGRTKSFSIRFEEDEFDESGDQELMSSFLGTEHASIRIGSQEIVDAFPEALWHAEVPVFRTAFVPMFLLSRLVKDHGIKVVLTGEGADEAFLGYDIFRETLLRAEWAEMEPAARQRKLSRLYPYLRQFDERNHAALAALFERLSRDPPTDFFSHELRFLNSQLSARLLAGRHDALRPLTEHVAAPHERYAPLSRVQKAQWLEFKTLLAGYLLSTQGDRMSLAHGVENRCPFLDPDVVALGCATSLAFDDGFDEKYLLKKAFAAKLPERILKKPKQPYRAPDASAFLKRQPDYLSVIRSKAELEKIGVLDVKFCAAFVERMLSKPAESISQAENQTFLFLLSTALLHRRFVERDVPAPPTIEPLLVRRFDGRLIA
;
A
#
# COMPACT_ATOMS: atom_id res chain seq x y z
N MET A 1 -10.45 -9.59 8.55
CA MET A 1 -10.10 -8.64 7.47
C MET A 1 -11.23 -8.50 6.47
N CYS A 2 -11.46 -7.33 5.87
CA CYS A 2 -12.76 -7.10 5.25
C CYS A 2 -12.72 -6.13 4.04
N GLY A 3 -13.86 -5.97 3.38
CA GLY A 3 -14.21 -4.75 2.66
C GLY A 3 -15.29 -4.00 3.44
N ILE A 4 -15.20 -2.69 3.56
CA ILE A 4 -16.26 -1.85 4.14
C ILE A 4 -16.83 -0.90 3.09
N ALA A 5 -18.12 -0.62 3.20
CA ALA A 5 -18.83 0.31 2.33
C ALA A 5 -19.98 0.95 3.10
N GLY A 6 -20.37 2.16 2.71
CA GLY A 6 -21.53 2.81 3.28
C GLY A 6 -21.84 4.16 2.66
N LEU A 7 -23.00 4.67 3.04
CA LEU A 7 -23.44 6.02 2.71
C LEU A 7 -24.17 6.62 3.90
N PHE A 8 -23.87 7.89 4.15
CA PHE A 8 -24.46 8.72 5.18
C PHE A 8 -25.09 9.93 4.51
N GLN A 9 -26.40 9.86 4.31
CA GLN A 9 -27.24 10.84 3.62
C GLN A 9 -28.73 10.53 3.87
N GLU A 10 -29.59 11.54 3.82
CA GLU A 10 -31.02 11.44 4.15
C GLU A 10 -31.96 11.56 2.93
N GLU A 11 -31.44 11.91 1.74
CA GLU A 11 -32.24 12.11 0.52
C GLU A 11 -32.79 10.80 -0.04
N LEU A 12 -32.01 9.72 0.02
CA LEU A 12 -32.43 8.39 -0.40
C LEU A 12 -33.32 7.74 0.68
N SER A 13 -34.36 7.03 0.22
CA SER A 13 -35.15 6.18 1.11
C SER A 13 -34.26 5.12 1.80
N PRO A 14 -34.61 4.68 3.02
CA PRO A 14 -33.86 3.61 3.70
C PRO A 14 -33.66 2.36 2.83
N GLU A 15 -34.68 2.00 2.02
CA GLU A 15 -34.65 0.89 1.06
C GLU A 15 -33.63 1.13 -0.05
N ALA A 16 -33.62 2.31 -0.66
CA ALA A 16 -32.66 2.64 -1.73
C ALA A 16 -31.20 2.67 -1.20
N ARG A 17 -30.98 3.17 0.02
CA ARG A 17 -29.66 3.15 0.67
C ARG A 17 -29.18 1.74 0.95
N ARG A 18 -30.07 0.89 1.46
CA ARG A 18 -29.79 -0.53 1.67
C ARG A 18 -29.42 -1.23 0.35
N ASP A 19 -30.19 -1.04 -0.70
CA ASP A 19 -29.93 -1.67 -2.00
C ASP A 19 -28.60 -1.19 -2.60
N CYS A 20 -28.26 0.09 -2.43
CA CYS A 20 -26.96 0.63 -2.81
C CYS A 20 -25.82 -0.06 -2.05
N VAL A 21 -25.88 -0.14 -0.72
CA VAL A 21 -24.85 -0.81 0.10
C VAL A 21 -24.70 -2.28 -0.27
N VAL A 22 -25.80 -3.02 -0.48
CA VAL A 22 -25.72 -4.43 -0.87
C VAL A 22 -24.97 -4.59 -2.20
N ARG A 23 -25.22 -3.73 -3.20
CA ARG A 23 -24.46 -3.76 -4.46
C ARG A 23 -23.00 -3.36 -4.28
N MET A 24 -22.70 -2.37 -3.43
CA MET A 24 -21.32 -2.01 -3.08
C MET A 24 -20.58 -3.18 -2.43
N LEU A 25 -21.22 -3.91 -1.52
CA LEU A 25 -20.64 -5.10 -0.88
C LEU A 25 -20.40 -6.24 -1.89
N ALA A 26 -21.26 -6.39 -2.89
CA ALA A 26 -21.05 -7.36 -3.97
C ALA A 26 -19.76 -7.11 -4.73
N ARG A 27 -19.39 -5.83 -4.92
CA ARG A 27 -18.10 -5.44 -5.52
C ARG A 27 -16.90 -5.71 -4.62
N LEU A 28 -17.10 -5.88 -3.33
CA LEU A 28 -16.04 -6.13 -2.33
C LEU A 28 -15.94 -7.60 -1.90
N ARG A 29 -16.73 -8.50 -2.50
CA ARG A 29 -16.77 -9.93 -2.15
C ARG A 29 -15.40 -10.60 -2.14
N HIS A 30 -14.52 -10.23 -3.07
CA HIS A 30 -13.17 -10.81 -3.15
C HIS A 30 -12.34 -10.58 -1.89
N ARG A 31 -12.54 -9.44 -1.21
CA ARG A 31 -11.81 -9.09 0.03
C ARG A 31 -12.31 -9.88 1.23
N GLY A 32 -13.59 -10.23 1.22
CA GLY A 32 -14.29 -10.89 2.33
C GLY A 32 -15.29 -11.92 1.80
N PRO A 33 -14.82 -13.11 1.42
CA PRO A 33 -15.65 -14.12 0.77
C PRO A 33 -16.50 -14.95 1.73
N ASP A 34 -16.26 -14.86 3.05
CA ASP A 34 -16.87 -15.75 4.04
C ASP A 34 -18.30 -15.33 4.39
N GLU A 35 -18.51 -14.04 4.68
CA GLU A 35 -19.81 -13.50 5.11
C GLU A 35 -19.97 -12.04 4.68
N MET A 36 -21.20 -11.55 4.61
CA MET A 36 -21.51 -10.13 4.43
C MET A 36 -22.60 -9.69 5.40
N GLY A 37 -22.54 -8.43 5.78
CA GLY A 37 -23.51 -7.86 6.70
C GLY A 37 -23.71 -6.37 6.48
N TYR A 38 -24.89 -5.89 6.86
CA TYR A 38 -25.21 -4.47 6.79
C TYR A 38 -26.15 -4.01 7.90
N TYR A 39 -26.04 -2.74 8.22
CA TYR A 39 -26.92 -1.96 9.08
C TYR A 39 -27.45 -0.78 8.27
N PHE A 40 -28.73 -0.45 8.43
CA PHE A 40 -29.29 0.77 7.84
C PHE A 40 -30.46 1.32 8.65
N ASP A 41 -30.61 2.63 8.63
CA ASP A 41 -31.72 3.39 9.22
C ASP A 41 -32.12 4.57 8.33
N ASP A 42 -32.65 5.65 8.90
CA ASP A 42 -33.12 6.83 8.17
C ASP A 42 -31.99 7.78 7.72
N SER A 43 -30.77 7.63 8.24
CA SER A 43 -29.64 8.51 7.92
C SER A 43 -28.42 7.78 7.35
N VAL A 44 -28.26 6.48 7.61
CA VAL A 44 -27.09 5.72 7.17
C VAL A 44 -27.44 4.35 6.61
N ALA A 45 -26.59 3.85 5.72
CA ALA A 45 -26.40 2.42 5.51
C ALA A 45 -24.89 2.12 5.52
N ILE A 46 -24.46 1.18 6.35
CA ILE A 46 -23.06 0.71 6.44
C ILE A 46 -23.02 -0.80 6.32
N GLY A 47 -21.95 -1.33 5.75
CA GLY A 47 -21.81 -2.75 5.54
C GLY A 47 -20.37 -3.23 5.50
N ASN A 48 -20.24 -4.55 5.59
CA ASN A 48 -18.99 -5.27 5.65
C ASN A 48 -19.06 -6.53 4.78
N ALA A 49 -18.00 -6.80 4.03
CA ALA A 49 -17.69 -8.10 3.43
C ALA A 49 -16.52 -8.70 4.22
N ARG A 50 -16.74 -9.83 4.88
CA ARG A 50 -15.88 -10.38 5.93
C ARG A 50 -15.01 -11.54 5.42
N LEU A 51 -13.72 -11.46 5.69
CA LEU A 51 -12.78 -12.58 5.75
C LEU A 51 -12.55 -12.88 7.24
N SER A 52 -13.08 -14.00 7.69
CA SER A 52 -13.09 -14.44 9.09
C SER A 52 -11.72 -14.98 9.48
N ILE A 53 -11.06 -14.28 10.41
CA ILE A 53 -9.67 -14.53 10.86
C ILE A 53 -9.59 -14.62 12.39
N VAL A 54 -10.24 -13.70 13.10
CA VAL A 54 -10.40 -13.72 14.56
C VAL A 54 -11.88 -13.80 14.90
N ASP A 55 -12.21 -14.63 15.88
CA ASP A 55 -13.54 -14.96 16.35
C ASP A 55 -14.47 -15.35 15.19
N LEU A 56 -14.19 -16.51 14.59
CA LEU A 56 -14.88 -16.97 13.37
C LEU A 56 -16.41 -16.95 13.50
N ALA A 57 -16.93 -17.26 14.69
CA ALA A 57 -18.37 -17.33 14.95
C ALA A 57 -18.98 -16.01 15.46
N GLY A 58 -18.30 -15.29 16.36
CA GLY A 58 -18.84 -14.11 17.06
C GLY A 58 -18.48 -12.76 16.43
N GLY A 59 -17.45 -12.69 15.59
CA GLY A 59 -16.95 -11.44 15.00
C GLY A 59 -17.72 -10.93 13.77
N GLN A 60 -19.01 -11.29 13.63
CA GLN A 60 -19.86 -10.87 12.51
C GLN A 60 -20.10 -9.35 12.57
N GLN A 61 -20.08 -8.68 11.41
CA GLN A 61 -20.18 -7.23 11.31
C GLN A 61 -21.35 -6.80 10.42
N PRO A 62 -21.95 -5.60 10.61
CA PRO A 62 -21.63 -4.58 11.62
C PRO A 62 -21.84 -5.01 13.08
N ILE A 63 -21.03 -4.49 14.01
CA ILE A 63 -21.20 -4.72 15.45
C ILE A 63 -21.86 -3.48 16.06
N GLY A 64 -22.93 -3.69 16.82
CA GLY A 64 -23.61 -2.65 17.59
C GLY A 64 -23.28 -2.74 19.08
N ASP A 65 -23.25 -1.61 19.77
CA ASP A 65 -23.17 -1.64 21.24
C ASP A 65 -24.51 -2.12 21.84
N PRO A 66 -24.55 -2.58 23.11
CA PRO A 66 -25.78 -3.09 23.73
C PRO A 66 -26.95 -2.09 23.79
N THR A 67 -26.68 -0.78 23.70
CA THR A 67 -27.71 0.25 23.65
C THR A 67 -28.26 0.51 22.25
N GLY A 68 -27.59 -0.01 21.20
CA GLY A 68 -27.91 0.24 19.81
C GLY A 68 -27.62 1.67 19.34
N ARG A 69 -26.83 2.44 20.12
CA ARG A 69 -26.42 3.80 19.79
C ARG A 69 -25.28 3.81 18.79
N TYR A 70 -24.26 2.99 19.00
CA TYR A 70 -23.06 2.96 18.19
C TYR A 70 -23.02 1.70 17.33
N TRP A 71 -22.61 1.88 16.08
CA TRP A 71 -22.40 0.79 15.12
C TRP A 71 -21.03 0.92 14.46
N ILE A 72 -20.31 -0.20 14.31
CA ILE A 72 -19.02 -0.24 13.64
C ILE A 72 -19.01 -1.19 12.45
N VAL A 73 -18.36 -0.76 11.38
CA VAL A 73 -17.80 -1.65 10.35
C VAL A 73 -16.29 -1.42 10.25
N PHE A 74 -15.55 -2.52 10.13
CA PHE A 74 -14.10 -2.56 10.31
C PHE A 74 -13.45 -3.47 9.26
N ASN A 75 -12.51 -2.89 8.52
CA ASN A 75 -11.53 -3.62 7.71
C ASN A 75 -10.16 -3.46 8.35
N GLY A 76 -9.71 -4.46 9.10
CA GLY A 76 -8.42 -4.40 9.74
C GLY A 76 -8.16 -5.53 10.71
N GLU A 77 -7.14 -5.28 11.54
CA GLU A 77 -6.84 -6.01 12.78
C GLU A 77 -6.30 -5.01 13.82
N ILE A 78 -6.79 -5.08 15.06
CA ILE A 78 -6.17 -4.45 16.23
C ILE A 78 -5.32 -5.47 16.98
N TYR A 79 -4.01 -5.49 16.74
CA TYR A 79 -3.13 -6.53 17.26
C TYR A 79 -3.02 -6.56 18.79
N ASN A 80 -3.18 -5.40 19.45
CA ASN A 80 -3.17 -5.28 20.92
C ASN A 80 -4.57 -5.34 21.56
N TYR A 81 -5.57 -5.91 20.86
CA TYR A 81 -6.95 -5.98 21.37
C TYR A 81 -7.08 -6.74 22.69
N LYS A 82 -6.22 -7.74 22.97
CA LYS A 82 -6.25 -8.48 24.24
C LYS A 82 -5.90 -7.58 25.42
N GLU A 83 -4.86 -6.76 25.27
CA GLU A 83 -4.43 -5.80 26.28
C GLU A 83 -5.48 -4.70 26.48
N LEU A 84 -6.01 -4.14 25.39
CA LEU A 84 -7.07 -3.13 25.46
C LEU A 84 -8.37 -3.68 26.04
N GLY A 85 -8.75 -4.90 25.66
CA GLY A 85 -9.94 -5.59 26.17
C GLY A 85 -9.85 -5.83 27.67
N ALA A 86 -8.68 -6.22 28.19
CA ALA A 86 -8.46 -6.39 29.63
C ALA A 86 -8.61 -5.05 30.39
N GLU A 87 -8.07 -3.96 29.85
CA GLU A 87 -8.21 -2.63 30.45
C GLU A 87 -9.67 -2.15 30.46
N LEU A 88 -10.38 -2.32 29.34
CA LEU A 88 -11.79 -1.95 29.21
C LEU A 88 -12.68 -2.81 30.12
N ALA A 89 -12.39 -4.12 30.23
CA ALA A 89 -13.11 -5.00 31.14
C ALA A 89 -12.91 -4.58 32.61
N ALA A 90 -11.69 -4.19 32.99
CA ALA A 90 -11.40 -3.63 34.31
C ALA A 90 -12.14 -2.30 34.57
N ALA A 91 -12.40 -1.52 33.51
CA ALA A 91 -13.23 -0.31 33.55
C ALA A 91 -14.75 -0.59 33.50
N GLY A 92 -15.18 -1.86 33.48
CA GLY A 92 -16.59 -2.28 33.55
C GLY A 92 -17.27 -2.53 32.20
N HIS A 93 -16.54 -2.46 31.09
CA HIS A 93 -17.09 -2.84 29.78
C HIS A 93 -17.33 -4.36 29.70
N ARG A 94 -18.42 -4.75 29.06
CA ARG A 94 -18.78 -6.15 28.81
C ARG A 94 -18.80 -6.40 27.31
N PHE A 95 -18.23 -7.53 26.90
CA PHE A 95 -18.12 -7.92 25.50
C PHE A 95 -19.05 -9.12 25.22
N ALA A 96 -19.70 -9.10 24.06
CA ALA A 96 -20.53 -10.18 23.54
C ALA A 96 -19.73 -11.15 22.65
N SER A 97 -18.57 -10.73 22.18
CA SER A 97 -17.63 -11.47 21.34
C SER A 97 -16.20 -11.36 21.88
N SER A 98 -15.30 -12.11 21.25
CA SER A 98 -13.86 -12.03 21.45
C SER A 98 -13.14 -11.30 20.32
N SER A 99 -13.91 -10.69 19.40
CA SER A 99 -13.39 -9.97 18.25
C SER A 99 -12.69 -8.67 18.66
N ASP A 100 -11.56 -8.42 18.03
CA ASP A 100 -10.84 -7.14 18.09
C ASP A 100 -11.71 -5.95 17.64
N THR A 101 -12.70 -6.18 16.77
CA THR A 101 -13.65 -5.17 16.30
C THR A 101 -14.54 -4.65 17.43
N GLU A 102 -15.01 -5.52 18.32
CA GLU A 102 -15.83 -5.10 19.46
C GLU A 102 -14.99 -4.36 20.50
N VAL A 103 -13.76 -4.81 20.73
CA VAL A 103 -12.79 -4.09 21.57
C VAL A 103 -12.56 -2.67 21.05
N LEU A 104 -12.41 -2.50 19.73
CA LEU A 104 -12.28 -1.19 19.10
C LEU A 104 -13.53 -0.31 19.33
N LEU A 105 -14.73 -0.85 19.16
CA LEU A 105 -15.97 -0.12 19.42
C LEU A 105 -16.03 0.38 20.88
N HIS A 106 -15.73 -0.50 21.83
CA HIS A 106 -15.70 -0.14 23.24
C HIS A 106 -14.60 0.85 23.58
N ALA A 107 -13.41 0.74 22.97
CA ALA A 107 -12.35 1.73 23.10
C ALA A 107 -12.78 3.12 22.64
N TRP A 108 -13.51 3.19 21.51
CA TRP A 108 -14.11 4.44 21.04
C TRP A 108 -15.16 4.99 22.00
N ILE A 109 -16.05 4.14 22.52
CA ILE A 109 -17.07 4.57 23.49
C ILE A 109 -16.43 5.11 24.78
N ALA A 110 -15.35 4.46 25.25
CA ALA A 110 -14.67 4.82 26.49
C ALA A 110 -13.81 6.09 26.37
N TRP A 111 -13.09 6.24 25.24
CA TRP A 111 -12.02 7.23 25.12
C TRP A 111 -12.19 8.20 23.94
N GLY A 112 -13.18 8.00 23.09
CA GLY A 112 -13.41 8.79 21.87
C GLY A 112 -12.14 8.86 21.01
N PRO A 113 -11.79 10.05 20.48
CA PRO A 113 -10.56 10.23 19.69
C PRO A 113 -9.27 9.86 20.41
N ALA A 114 -9.23 9.84 21.75
CA ALA A 114 -8.04 9.42 22.49
C ALA A 114 -7.75 7.91 22.33
N ALA A 115 -8.69 7.11 21.85
CA ALA A 115 -8.46 5.71 21.54
C ALA A 115 -7.36 5.52 20.50
N PHE A 116 -7.24 6.41 19.51
CA PHE A 116 -6.32 6.26 18.39
C PHE A 116 -4.84 6.16 18.78
N THR A 117 -4.42 6.80 19.88
CA THR A 117 -3.04 6.73 20.35
C THR A 117 -2.70 5.40 21.03
N ARG A 118 -3.72 4.60 21.35
CA ARG A 118 -3.61 3.31 22.05
C ARG A 118 -3.73 2.11 21.11
N LEU A 119 -4.25 2.33 19.90
CA LEU A 119 -4.41 1.28 18.89
C LEU A 119 -3.06 0.92 18.26
N ASN A 120 -2.71 -0.37 18.30
CA ASN A 120 -1.69 -0.96 17.44
C ASN A 120 -2.39 -1.89 16.44
N GLY A 121 -2.40 -1.51 15.16
CA GLY A 121 -3.14 -2.24 14.16
C GLY A 121 -2.90 -1.77 12.73
N ALA A 122 -3.57 -2.47 11.81
CA ALA A 122 -3.75 -2.08 10.41
C ALA A 122 -5.25 -2.00 10.18
N PHE A 123 -5.80 -0.82 9.87
CA PHE A 123 -7.25 -0.64 9.88
C PHE A 123 -7.76 0.48 9.00
N ALA A 124 -8.97 0.27 8.51
CA ALA A 124 -9.91 1.27 8.02
C ALA A 124 -11.26 0.96 8.66
N PHE A 125 -11.93 1.95 9.25
CA PHE A 125 -13.22 1.70 9.90
C PHE A 125 -14.19 2.86 9.77
N CYS A 126 -15.46 2.53 9.97
CA CYS A 126 -16.53 3.48 10.15
C CYS A 126 -17.23 3.21 11.49
N ILE A 127 -17.35 4.24 12.33
CA ILE A 127 -18.23 4.23 13.51
C ILE A 127 -19.36 5.23 13.27
N TYR A 128 -20.59 4.78 13.46
CA TYR A 128 -21.80 5.60 13.39
C TYR A 128 -22.40 5.77 14.79
N ASP A 129 -22.62 7.01 15.21
CA ASP A 129 -23.42 7.35 16.39
C ASP A 129 -24.84 7.72 15.93
N ARG A 130 -25.80 6.84 16.20
CA ARG A 130 -27.21 7.00 15.84
C ARG A 130 -27.88 8.15 16.57
N ARG A 131 -27.49 8.42 17.81
CA ARG A 131 -28.11 9.46 18.64
C ARG A 131 -27.73 10.84 18.12
N ASP A 132 -26.44 11.03 17.89
CA ASP A 132 -25.90 12.33 17.49
C ASP A 132 -25.83 12.50 15.97
N LYS A 133 -26.19 11.46 15.21
CA LYS A 133 -26.09 11.38 13.75
C LYS A 133 -24.70 11.79 13.26
N THR A 134 -23.68 11.14 13.82
CA THR A 134 -22.29 11.40 13.44
C THR A 134 -21.63 10.16 12.88
N LEU A 135 -20.76 10.35 11.89
CA LEU A 135 -19.98 9.31 11.26
C LEU A 135 -18.49 9.60 11.47
N VAL A 136 -17.72 8.60 11.85
CA VAL A 136 -16.26 8.67 11.90
C VAL A 136 -15.68 7.67 10.92
N LEU A 137 -14.93 8.16 9.94
CA LEU A 137 -14.19 7.36 8.97
C LEU A 137 -12.70 7.46 9.28
N ALA A 138 -12.07 6.38 9.71
CA ALA A 138 -10.69 6.41 10.19
C ALA A 138 -9.79 5.44 9.45
N ARG A 139 -8.51 5.79 9.33
CA ARG A 139 -7.48 5.00 8.66
C ARG A 139 -6.20 4.94 9.48
N ASP A 140 -5.54 3.78 9.49
CA ASP A 140 -4.36 3.53 10.30
C ASP A 140 -3.17 4.44 9.98
N ARG A 141 -2.21 4.47 10.91
CA ARG A 141 -1.03 5.36 10.93
C ARG A 141 -0.23 5.36 9.63
N PHE A 142 -0.16 4.24 8.93
CA PHE A 142 0.64 4.10 7.71
C PHE A 142 -0.21 3.91 6.45
N GLY A 143 -1.55 3.94 6.59
CA GLY A 143 -2.48 3.78 5.47
C GLY A 143 -2.49 2.36 4.89
N LYS A 144 -2.22 1.33 5.71
CA LYS A 144 -2.18 -0.08 5.28
C LYS A 144 -3.51 -0.54 4.68
N ARG A 145 -4.64 -0.09 5.25
CA ARG A 145 -5.98 -0.40 4.74
C ARG A 145 -6.59 0.80 4.01
N PRO A 146 -7.10 0.64 2.78
CA PRO A 146 -7.67 1.75 2.04
C PRO A 146 -9.08 2.14 2.53
N LEU A 147 -9.38 3.45 2.48
CA LEU A 147 -10.71 4.00 2.72
C LEU A 147 -10.92 5.24 1.85
N TYR A 148 -11.76 5.12 0.84
CA TYR A 148 -12.11 6.18 -0.09
C TYR A 148 -13.48 6.76 0.22
N TYR A 149 -13.71 8.00 -0.19
CA TYR A 149 -15.01 8.65 -0.09
C TYR A 149 -15.29 9.57 -1.27
N VAL A 150 -16.57 9.76 -1.55
CA VAL A 150 -17.15 10.78 -2.40
C VAL A 150 -18.05 11.64 -1.53
N ARG A 151 -18.00 12.95 -1.74
CA ARG A 151 -18.86 13.92 -1.06
C ARG A 151 -19.60 14.76 -2.08
N ASP A 152 -20.90 14.89 -1.89
CA ASP A 152 -21.79 15.75 -2.66
C ASP A 152 -22.67 16.58 -1.72
N ALA A 153 -23.73 17.21 -2.26
CA ALA A 153 -24.68 17.96 -1.45
C ALA A 153 -25.58 17.06 -0.57
N GLU A 154 -25.71 15.78 -0.92
CA GLU A 154 -26.60 14.82 -0.27
C GLU A 154 -25.91 14.17 0.94
N GLY A 155 -24.60 13.98 0.88
CA GLY A 155 -23.80 13.54 2.02
C GLY A 155 -22.47 12.89 1.63
N VAL A 156 -22.17 11.77 2.27
CA VAL A 156 -20.89 11.05 2.09
C VAL A 156 -21.15 9.59 1.73
N VAL A 157 -20.51 9.13 0.66
CA VAL A 157 -20.44 7.71 0.29
C VAL A 157 -19.00 7.26 0.46
N PHE A 158 -18.77 6.10 1.07
CA PHE A 158 -17.43 5.58 1.33
C PHE A 158 -17.29 4.10 0.99
N GLY A 159 -16.06 3.68 0.74
CA GLY A 159 -15.74 2.29 0.41
C GLY A 159 -14.25 1.98 0.53
N SER A 160 -13.91 0.72 0.78
CA SER A 160 -12.51 0.26 0.74
C SER A 160 -11.88 0.37 -0.65
N GLU A 161 -12.67 0.28 -1.72
CA GLU A 161 -12.20 0.29 -3.10
C GLU A 161 -13.09 1.22 -3.96
N LEU A 162 -12.51 1.82 -5.01
CA LEU A 162 -13.18 2.74 -5.92
C LEU A 162 -14.38 2.09 -6.61
N LYS A 163 -14.29 0.80 -6.95
CA LYS A 163 -15.37 0.05 -7.60
C LYS A 163 -16.69 0.05 -6.82
N CYS A 164 -16.70 0.37 -5.52
CA CYS A 164 -17.93 0.61 -4.77
C CYS A 164 -18.77 1.75 -5.38
N PHE A 165 -18.14 2.83 -5.83
CA PHE A 165 -18.84 4.02 -6.31
C PHE A 165 -19.49 3.83 -7.68
N LEU A 166 -19.21 2.73 -8.39
CA LEU A 166 -19.95 2.35 -9.59
C LEU A 166 -21.44 2.11 -9.29
N GLU A 167 -21.74 1.70 -8.06
CA GLU A 167 -23.08 1.32 -7.61
C GLU A 167 -23.88 2.48 -7.01
N TYR A 168 -23.25 3.65 -6.84
CA TYR A 168 -23.88 4.89 -6.41
C TYR A 168 -24.33 5.71 -7.63
N GLU A 169 -25.64 5.68 -7.91
CA GLU A 169 -26.22 6.24 -9.12
C GLU A 169 -26.04 7.76 -9.33
N PRO A 170 -26.01 8.62 -8.28
CA PRO A 170 -25.73 10.05 -8.46
C PRO A 170 -24.30 10.35 -8.93
N PHE A 171 -23.35 9.42 -8.76
CA PHE A 171 -21.94 9.65 -9.05
C PHE A 171 -21.50 9.07 -10.41
N ARG A 172 -20.60 9.79 -11.09
CA ARG A 172 -19.91 9.33 -12.31
C ARG A 172 -18.42 9.57 -12.17
N PHE A 173 -17.64 8.60 -12.62
CA PHE A 173 -16.19 8.74 -12.66
C PHE A 173 -15.78 9.64 -13.81
N GLU A 174 -14.84 10.54 -13.51
CA GLU A 174 -14.17 11.37 -14.51
C GLU A 174 -12.68 11.38 -14.16
N LEU A 175 -11.81 11.28 -15.17
CA LEU A 175 -10.37 11.38 -14.94
C LEU A 175 -9.99 12.81 -14.55
N ASP A 176 -9.09 12.94 -13.57
CA ASP A 176 -8.53 14.23 -13.18
C ASP A 176 -7.12 14.39 -13.80
N PRO A 177 -6.93 15.23 -14.82
CA PRO A 177 -5.63 15.38 -15.48
C PRO A 177 -4.55 15.96 -14.54
N GLY A 178 -4.94 16.76 -13.53
CA GLY A 178 -4.00 17.28 -12.55
C GLY A 178 -3.48 16.18 -11.63
N GLN A 179 -4.37 15.31 -11.14
CA GLN A 179 -3.95 14.14 -10.36
C GLN A 179 -3.16 13.15 -11.21
N LEU A 180 -3.58 12.87 -12.45
CA LEU A 180 -2.83 12.00 -13.36
C LEU A 180 -1.42 12.53 -13.62
N ALA A 181 -1.26 13.85 -13.84
CA ALA A 181 0.05 14.46 -14.02
C ALA A 181 0.94 14.23 -12.78
N SER A 182 0.37 14.40 -11.59
CA SER A 182 1.06 14.15 -10.32
C SER A 182 1.44 12.67 -10.14
N ILE A 183 0.51 11.75 -10.36
CA ILE A 183 0.72 10.30 -10.32
C ILE A 183 1.81 9.87 -11.30
N PHE A 184 1.78 10.38 -12.53
CA PHE A 184 2.79 10.05 -13.55
C PHE A 184 4.17 10.53 -13.13
N ARG A 185 4.24 11.71 -12.52
CA ARG A 185 5.48 12.34 -12.06
C ARG A 185 6.08 11.63 -10.86
N ILE A 186 5.26 11.31 -9.85
CA ILE A 186 5.64 10.78 -8.54
C ILE A 186 5.63 9.24 -8.51
N TRP A 187 5.06 8.63 -9.56
CA TRP A 187 4.82 7.20 -9.76
C TRP A 187 3.61 6.62 -9.04
N THR A 188 3.08 7.31 -8.03
CA THR A 188 1.97 6.83 -7.21
C THR A 188 0.98 7.97 -6.93
N PRO A 189 -0.28 7.65 -6.59
CA PRO A 189 -1.17 8.62 -5.96
C PRO A 189 -0.59 9.08 -4.62
N LEU A 190 -0.79 10.37 -4.32
CA LEU A 190 -0.65 10.92 -2.97
C LEU A 190 -1.89 10.58 -2.13
N GLU A 191 -1.83 10.85 -0.82
CA GLU A 191 -2.87 10.46 0.15
C GLU A 191 -4.25 11.05 -0.08
N ASP A 192 -4.39 12.10 -0.90
CA ASP A 192 -5.67 12.71 -1.30
C ASP A 192 -6.04 12.43 -2.78
N GLN A 193 -5.25 11.61 -3.48
CA GLN A 193 -5.40 11.34 -4.91
C GLN A 193 -5.82 9.90 -5.21
N CYS A 194 -6.46 9.72 -6.36
CA CYS A 194 -6.73 8.40 -6.94
C CYS A 194 -6.78 8.41 -8.48
N GLY A 195 -6.59 9.57 -9.12
CA GLY A 195 -6.66 9.73 -10.57
C GLY A 195 -8.04 10.11 -11.10
N PHE A 196 -9.07 10.13 -10.24
CA PHE A 196 -10.43 10.51 -10.57
C PHE A 196 -10.86 11.79 -9.84
N ARG A 197 -11.72 12.58 -10.48
CA ARG A 197 -12.34 13.76 -9.89
C ARG A 197 -13.28 13.35 -8.77
N SER A 198 -13.41 14.23 -7.77
CA SER A 198 -14.34 14.13 -6.63
C SER A 198 -14.16 12.93 -5.68
N VAL A 199 -13.44 11.88 -6.06
CA VAL A 199 -13.06 10.81 -5.15
C VAL A 199 -11.79 11.22 -4.39
N ARG A 200 -11.83 11.01 -3.08
CA ARG A 200 -10.73 11.29 -2.16
C ARG A 200 -10.49 10.07 -1.29
N GLN A 201 -9.34 10.03 -0.64
CA GLN A 201 -9.00 9.00 0.34
C GLN A 201 -8.87 9.64 1.71
N VAL A 202 -9.26 8.92 2.77
CA VAL A 202 -8.94 9.33 4.13
C VAL A 202 -7.41 9.26 4.29
N PRO A 203 -6.74 10.35 4.71
CA PRO A 203 -5.29 10.34 4.87
C PRO A 203 -4.82 9.29 5.87
N ALA A 204 -3.59 8.79 5.70
CA ALA A 204 -2.98 7.89 6.66
C ALA A 204 -2.80 8.58 8.02
N GLY A 205 -3.09 7.88 9.12
CA GLY A 205 -3.01 8.43 10.47
C GLY A 205 -3.99 9.58 10.73
N ALA A 206 -5.14 9.57 10.04
CA ALA A 206 -6.20 10.55 10.19
C ALA A 206 -7.58 9.88 10.28
N TYR A 207 -8.56 10.65 10.75
CA TYR A 207 -9.97 10.34 10.64
C TYR A 207 -10.74 11.54 10.10
N ALA A 208 -11.82 11.27 9.36
CA ALA A 208 -12.82 12.26 9.00
C ALA A 208 -14.02 12.11 9.95
N GLN A 209 -14.45 13.22 10.53
CA GLN A 209 -15.69 13.31 11.29
C GLN A 209 -16.75 14.00 10.44
N VAL A 210 -17.91 13.36 10.31
CA VAL A 210 -19.03 13.85 9.49
C VAL A 210 -20.24 14.07 10.39
N THR A 211 -20.79 15.28 10.35
CA THR A 211 -21.98 15.68 11.11
C THR A 211 -22.80 16.64 10.25
N GLY A 212 -23.98 16.20 9.79
CA GLY A 212 -24.75 16.96 8.80
C GLY A 212 -23.89 17.25 7.56
N SER A 213 -23.73 18.52 7.21
CA SER A 213 -22.86 18.97 6.11
C SER A 213 -21.38 19.15 6.50
N SER A 214 -21.02 19.04 7.78
CA SER A 214 -19.63 19.18 8.23
C SER A 214 -18.81 17.95 7.87
N PHE A 215 -17.56 18.18 7.47
CA PHE A 215 -16.61 17.11 7.15
C PHE A 215 -15.22 17.58 7.52
N ASP A 216 -14.75 17.13 8.68
CA ASP A 216 -13.51 17.62 9.30
C ASP A 216 -12.48 16.49 9.34
N ILE A 217 -11.31 16.72 8.73
CA ILE A 217 -10.19 15.77 8.76
C ILE A 217 -9.27 16.13 9.94
N VAL A 218 -9.02 15.15 10.80
CA VAL A 218 -8.14 15.29 11.96
C VAL A 218 -7.00 14.27 11.88
N HIS A 219 -5.77 14.76 11.88
CA HIS A 219 -4.57 13.91 11.89
C HIS A 219 -4.20 13.55 13.33
N TYR A 220 -4.33 12.27 13.68
CA TYR A 220 -4.03 11.76 15.02
C TYR A 220 -2.61 11.15 15.11
N ALA A 221 -2.02 10.79 13.98
CA ALA A 221 -0.72 10.12 13.93
C ALA A 221 0.12 10.53 12.70
N PRO A 222 0.48 11.82 12.57
CA PRO A 222 1.39 12.25 11.51
C PRO A 222 2.75 11.54 11.64
N LEU A 223 3.42 11.32 10.50
CA LEU A 223 4.71 10.64 10.46
C LEU A 223 5.77 11.45 11.21
N ARG A 224 6.63 10.76 11.97
CA ARG A 224 7.72 11.38 12.76
C ARG A 224 9.03 10.68 12.45
N ILE A 225 9.86 11.35 11.66
CA ILE A 225 11.19 10.90 11.23
C ILE A 225 12.31 11.62 12.01
N ASP A 226 11.97 12.70 12.71
CA ASP A 226 12.89 13.59 13.42
C ASP A 226 13.28 13.09 14.83
N ARG A 227 13.22 11.78 15.08
CA ARG A 227 13.61 11.23 16.39
C ARG A 227 15.14 11.27 16.54
N PRO A 228 15.67 11.77 17.66
CA PRO A 228 17.10 11.75 17.90
C PRO A 228 17.59 10.30 18.07
N PRO A 229 18.85 10.01 17.72
CA PRO A 229 19.47 8.74 18.05
C PRO A 229 19.38 8.44 19.54
N PRO A 230 19.11 7.18 19.93
CA PRO A 230 19.09 6.81 21.33
C PRO A 230 20.52 6.79 21.89
N ASP A 231 20.66 7.11 23.17
CA ASP A 231 21.92 6.96 23.91
C ASP A 231 22.14 5.49 24.28
N LEU A 232 22.57 4.70 23.30
CA LEU A 232 22.77 3.25 23.39
C LEU A 232 24.05 2.86 22.66
N SER A 233 24.70 1.80 23.12
CA SER A 233 25.71 1.12 22.32
C SER A 233 25.08 0.44 21.09
N GLU A 234 25.89 0.17 20.07
CA GLU A 234 25.47 -0.57 18.86
C GLU A 234 24.82 -1.92 19.22
N GLN A 235 25.38 -2.64 20.20
CA GLN A 235 24.88 -3.94 20.64
C GLN A 235 23.50 -3.83 21.32
N GLU A 236 23.31 -2.82 22.18
CA GLU A 236 22.03 -2.56 22.84
C GLU A 236 20.97 -2.12 21.83
N ALA A 237 21.32 -1.25 20.89
CA ALA A 237 20.42 -0.83 19.82
C ALA A 237 20.00 -2.01 18.93
N ALA A 238 20.95 -2.87 18.54
CA ALA A 238 20.67 -4.08 17.77
C ALA A 238 19.77 -5.06 18.55
N ALA A 239 19.96 -5.18 19.86
CA ALA A 239 19.08 -5.98 20.72
C ALA A 239 17.67 -5.41 20.80
N GLN A 240 17.51 -4.10 21.01
CA GLN A 240 16.20 -3.45 21.05
C GLN A 240 15.44 -3.57 19.72
N VAL A 241 16.13 -3.43 18.58
CA VAL A 241 15.52 -3.64 17.25
C VAL A 241 15.00 -5.07 17.11
N ARG A 242 15.81 -6.07 17.49
CA ARG A 242 15.40 -7.47 17.46
C ARG A 242 14.20 -7.74 18.37
N ASP A 243 14.21 -7.20 19.58
CA ASP A 243 13.13 -7.42 20.56
C ASP A 243 11.83 -6.75 20.12
N ALA A 244 11.91 -5.52 19.57
CA ALA A 244 10.76 -4.82 19.01
C ALA A 244 10.16 -5.56 17.81
N LEU A 245 11.01 -6.07 16.91
CA LEU A 245 10.55 -6.90 15.78
C LEU A 245 9.95 -8.23 16.23
N SER A 246 10.55 -8.90 17.21
CA SER A 246 10.02 -10.13 17.79
C SER A 246 8.64 -9.92 18.38
N LYS A 247 8.47 -8.87 19.21
CA LYS A 247 7.17 -8.48 19.76
C LYS A 247 6.16 -8.12 18.66
N SER A 248 6.59 -7.40 17.64
CA SER A 248 5.74 -7.03 16.50
C SER A 248 5.22 -8.25 15.74
N VAL A 249 6.07 -9.25 15.49
CA VAL A 249 5.70 -10.53 14.87
C VAL A 249 4.74 -11.31 15.78
N GLN A 250 5.04 -11.45 17.08
CA GLN A 250 4.17 -12.13 18.04
C GLN A 250 2.75 -11.56 18.08
N LEU A 251 2.63 -10.22 18.07
CA LEU A 251 1.33 -9.54 18.00
C LEU A 251 0.58 -9.88 16.71
N ARG A 252 1.27 -9.98 15.57
CA ARG A 252 0.70 -10.27 14.25
C ARG A 252 0.46 -11.76 13.99
N LEU A 253 0.97 -12.64 14.84
CA LEU A 253 0.66 -14.08 14.84
C LEU A 253 -0.63 -14.42 15.59
N ARG A 254 -1.25 -13.46 16.28
CA ARG A 254 -2.57 -13.65 16.89
C ARG A 254 -3.62 -13.83 15.80
N SER A 255 -4.09 -15.06 15.60
CA SER A 255 -5.05 -15.44 14.58
C SER A 255 -5.71 -16.77 14.96
N ASP A 256 -6.98 -16.98 14.60
CA ASP A 256 -7.67 -18.28 14.75
C ASP A 256 -7.53 -19.16 13.49
N VAL A 257 -6.80 -18.68 12.48
CA VAL A 257 -6.47 -19.41 11.24
C VAL A 257 -4.96 -19.53 11.06
N GLU A 258 -4.54 -20.45 10.20
CA GLU A 258 -3.13 -20.65 9.90
C GLU A 258 -2.51 -19.41 9.24
N VAL A 259 -1.29 -19.06 9.68
CA VAL A 259 -0.53 -17.90 9.21
C VAL A 259 0.68 -18.35 8.41
N GLY A 260 0.79 -17.91 7.16
CA GLY A 260 1.95 -18.11 6.30
C GLY A 260 2.88 -16.90 6.25
N THR A 261 3.88 -16.97 5.37
CA THR A 261 4.79 -15.85 5.11
C THR A 261 5.22 -15.78 3.65
N TYR A 262 5.49 -14.57 3.16
CA TYR A 262 6.19 -14.39 1.89
C TYR A 262 7.69 -14.49 2.10
N LEU A 263 8.36 -15.22 1.21
CA LEU A 263 9.79 -15.44 1.23
C LEU A 263 10.38 -15.02 -0.11
N SER A 264 10.89 -13.79 -0.21
CA SER A 264 11.46 -13.29 -1.47
C SER A 264 12.89 -13.75 -1.68
N GLY A 265 13.61 -14.11 -0.62
CA GLY A 265 15.06 -14.32 -0.64
C GLY A 265 15.86 -13.06 -0.26
N GLY A 266 15.18 -11.97 0.10
CA GLY A 266 15.77 -10.79 0.73
C GLY A 266 15.77 -10.87 2.26
N ILE A 267 16.65 -10.09 2.90
CA ILE A 267 16.83 -10.08 4.36
C ILE A 267 15.54 -9.80 5.14
N ASP A 268 14.66 -8.91 4.65
CA ASP A 268 13.45 -8.50 5.37
C ASP A 268 12.48 -9.67 5.54
N SER A 269 12.20 -10.36 4.43
CA SER A 269 11.36 -11.56 4.42
C SER A 269 12.00 -12.71 5.21
N ALA A 270 13.33 -12.83 5.16
CA ALA A 270 14.04 -13.85 5.93
C ALA A 270 13.95 -13.60 7.44
N ILE A 271 14.07 -12.35 7.90
CA ILE A 271 13.89 -11.97 9.31
C ILE A 271 12.48 -12.32 9.78
N VAL A 272 11.46 -11.93 8.99
CA VAL A 272 10.07 -12.23 9.31
C VAL A 272 9.83 -13.73 9.36
N ALA A 273 10.29 -14.50 8.38
CA ALA A 273 10.16 -15.95 8.35
C ALA A 273 10.86 -16.63 9.54
N THR A 274 12.07 -16.18 9.90
CA THR A 274 12.79 -16.68 11.08
C THR A 274 12.01 -16.41 12.37
N LEU A 275 11.52 -15.19 12.56
CA LEU A 275 10.75 -14.84 13.77
C LEU A 275 9.42 -15.61 13.84
N ILE A 276 8.77 -15.90 12.70
CA ILE A 276 7.58 -16.74 12.67
C ILE A 276 7.93 -18.17 13.07
N ALA A 277 8.99 -18.74 12.49
CA ALA A 277 9.44 -20.10 12.81
C ALA A 277 9.80 -20.26 14.29
N GLU A 278 10.40 -19.24 14.92
CA GLU A 278 10.72 -19.23 16.36
C GLU A 278 9.49 -19.19 17.26
N ASN A 279 8.34 -18.70 16.76
CA ASN A 279 7.09 -18.60 17.52
C ASN A 279 6.05 -19.65 17.08
N SER A 280 6.38 -20.54 16.15
CA SER A 280 5.48 -21.55 15.60
C SER A 280 5.84 -22.94 16.15
N THR A 281 4.82 -23.74 16.47
CA THR A 281 5.01 -25.14 16.93
C THR A 281 5.03 -26.15 15.79
N GLY A 282 4.61 -25.75 14.58
CA GLY A 282 4.58 -26.56 13.36
C GLY A 282 5.49 -26.01 12.25
N ARG A 283 5.47 -26.66 11.08
CA ARG A 283 6.19 -26.16 9.91
C ARG A 283 5.47 -24.94 9.36
N THR A 284 6.13 -23.79 9.39
CA THR A 284 5.63 -22.56 8.77
C THR A 284 5.47 -22.77 7.26
N LYS A 285 4.33 -22.37 6.70
CA LYS A 285 4.15 -22.31 5.25
C LYS A 285 4.75 -21.03 4.68
N SER A 286 5.55 -21.16 3.62
CA SER A 286 6.19 -20.04 2.95
C SER A 286 5.87 -20.03 1.45
N PHE A 287 5.69 -18.83 0.91
CA PHE A 287 5.29 -18.64 -0.49
C PHE A 287 6.26 -17.68 -1.21
N SER A 288 6.63 -18.00 -2.44
CA SER A 288 7.48 -17.13 -3.26
C SER A 288 7.10 -17.07 -4.73
N ILE A 289 7.71 -16.11 -5.42
CA ILE A 289 7.66 -15.95 -6.86
C ILE A 289 9.03 -16.30 -7.42
N ARG A 290 9.02 -17.09 -8.49
CA ARG A 290 10.19 -17.40 -9.33
C ARG A 290 9.94 -16.83 -10.71
N PHE A 291 10.94 -16.19 -11.30
CA PHE A 291 10.84 -15.64 -12.64
C PHE A 291 11.50 -16.57 -13.66
N GLU A 292 11.04 -16.52 -14.91
CA GLU A 292 11.69 -17.29 -15.99
C GLU A 292 13.02 -16.67 -16.40
N GLU A 293 13.13 -15.35 -16.28
CA GLU A 293 14.33 -14.59 -16.59
C GLU A 293 15.28 -14.58 -15.37
N ASP A 294 16.50 -15.10 -15.56
CA ASP A 294 17.55 -15.15 -14.53
C ASP A 294 17.87 -13.80 -13.87
N GLU A 295 17.63 -12.67 -14.56
CA GLU A 295 17.84 -11.33 -14.02
C GLU A 295 16.90 -11.03 -12.82
N PHE A 296 15.73 -11.65 -12.78
CA PHE A 296 14.71 -11.40 -11.74
C PHE A 296 14.58 -12.57 -10.76
N ASP A 297 15.19 -13.72 -11.04
CA ASP A 297 14.99 -14.94 -10.26
C ASP A 297 15.84 -14.97 -8.97
N GLU A 298 15.15 -14.95 -7.83
CA GLU A 298 15.76 -15.05 -6.49
C GLU A 298 15.62 -16.47 -5.88
N SER A 299 15.18 -17.45 -6.68
CA SER A 299 14.81 -18.80 -6.24
C SER A 299 15.89 -19.49 -5.38
N GLY A 300 17.17 -19.32 -5.72
CA GLY A 300 18.27 -19.94 -4.97
C GLY A 300 18.38 -19.43 -3.52
N ASP A 301 18.06 -18.16 -3.26
CA ASP A 301 18.06 -17.62 -1.89
C ASP A 301 16.77 -18.01 -1.14
N GLN A 302 15.66 -18.14 -1.86
CA GLN A 302 14.38 -18.62 -1.32
C GLN A 302 14.51 -20.07 -0.87
N GLU A 303 15.10 -20.94 -1.68
CA GLU A 303 15.36 -22.36 -1.37
C GLU A 303 16.32 -22.53 -0.21
N LEU A 304 17.39 -21.73 -0.17
CA LEU A 304 18.32 -21.70 0.95
C LEU A 304 17.59 -21.39 2.25
N MET A 305 16.79 -20.31 2.28
CA MET A 305 16.11 -19.88 3.49
C MET A 305 14.99 -20.84 3.90
N SER A 306 14.24 -21.36 2.93
CA SER A 306 13.21 -22.37 3.15
C SER A 306 13.80 -23.64 3.77
N SER A 307 14.92 -24.13 3.25
CA SER A 307 15.63 -25.30 3.76
C SER A 307 16.23 -25.05 5.14
N PHE A 308 16.81 -23.86 5.36
CA PHE A 308 17.38 -23.45 6.64
C PHE A 308 16.34 -23.42 7.77
N LEU A 309 15.13 -22.95 7.46
CA LEU A 309 14.02 -22.88 8.42
C LEU A 309 13.15 -24.15 8.47
N GLY A 310 13.28 -25.06 7.51
CA GLY A 310 12.41 -26.23 7.38
C GLY A 310 10.95 -25.89 7.06
N THR A 311 10.71 -24.82 6.30
CA THR A 311 9.34 -24.39 5.93
C THR A 311 8.68 -25.33 4.91
N GLU A 312 7.36 -25.44 4.95
CA GLU A 312 6.58 -26.01 3.84
C GLU A 312 6.45 -24.94 2.75
N HIS A 313 7.27 -25.06 1.70
CA HIS A 313 7.44 -24.00 0.71
C HIS A 313 6.72 -24.30 -0.60
N ALA A 314 5.93 -23.33 -1.06
CA ALA A 314 5.31 -23.34 -2.38
C ALA A 314 5.78 -22.10 -3.17
N SER A 315 5.92 -22.26 -4.49
CA SER A 315 6.32 -21.14 -5.35
C SER A 315 5.58 -21.19 -6.68
N ILE A 316 5.39 -20.02 -7.27
CA ILE A 316 4.80 -19.88 -8.60
C ILE A 316 5.85 -19.34 -9.58
N ARG A 317 5.94 -19.96 -10.75
CA ARG A 317 6.76 -19.50 -11.86
C ARG A 317 5.98 -18.50 -12.70
N ILE A 318 6.56 -17.33 -12.93
CA ILE A 318 5.93 -16.23 -13.66
C ILE A 318 6.86 -15.73 -14.75
N GLY A 319 6.37 -15.69 -15.99
CA GLY A 319 7.03 -15.07 -17.11
C GLY A 319 6.17 -13.97 -17.75
N SER A 320 6.61 -13.53 -18.92
CA SER A 320 5.92 -12.49 -19.70
C SER A 320 4.48 -12.86 -20.06
N GLN A 321 4.15 -14.14 -20.23
CA GLN A 321 2.79 -14.58 -20.59
C GLN A 321 1.83 -14.39 -19.42
N GLU A 322 2.19 -14.91 -18.24
CA GLU A 322 1.35 -14.80 -17.04
C GLU A 322 1.10 -13.34 -16.65
N ILE A 323 2.10 -12.47 -16.82
CA ILE A 323 1.96 -11.03 -16.58
C ILE A 323 0.96 -10.42 -17.55
N VAL A 324 1.11 -10.67 -18.85
CA VAL A 324 0.23 -10.12 -19.88
C VAL A 324 -1.22 -10.59 -19.67
N ASP A 325 -1.42 -11.89 -19.42
CA ASP A 325 -2.76 -12.45 -19.27
C ASP A 325 -3.48 -11.93 -18.02
N ALA A 326 -2.77 -11.82 -16.89
CA ALA A 326 -3.35 -11.38 -15.63
C ALA A 326 -3.43 -9.86 -15.48
N PHE A 327 -2.77 -9.07 -16.34
CA PHE A 327 -2.69 -7.61 -16.19
C PHE A 327 -4.05 -6.91 -16.10
N PRO A 328 -5.05 -7.19 -16.97
CA PRO A 328 -6.34 -6.51 -16.89
C PRO A 328 -7.11 -6.78 -15.59
N GLU A 329 -7.03 -8.01 -15.07
CA GLU A 329 -7.68 -8.43 -13.83
C GLU A 329 -6.95 -7.84 -12.60
N ALA A 330 -5.63 -7.92 -12.57
CA ALA A 330 -4.85 -7.28 -11.52
C ALA A 330 -5.09 -5.76 -11.50
N LEU A 331 -5.20 -5.11 -12.66
CA LEU A 331 -5.47 -3.66 -12.76
C LEU A 331 -6.87 -3.29 -12.24
N TRP A 332 -7.86 -4.18 -12.40
CA TRP A 332 -9.19 -4.02 -11.79
C TRP A 332 -9.13 -3.97 -10.26
N HIS A 333 -8.18 -4.67 -9.65
CA HIS A 333 -7.94 -4.60 -8.21
C HIS A 333 -7.03 -3.44 -7.80
N ALA A 334 -6.08 -3.04 -8.66
CA ALA A 334 -5.20 -1.88 -8.44
C ALA A 334 -5.98 -0.55 -8.43
N GLU A 335 -6.91 -0.39 -9.36
CA GLU A 335 -7.79 0.79 -9.54
C GLU A 335 -7.12 2.14 -9.80
N VAL A 336 -5.79 2.18 -9.91
CA VAL A 336 -5.02 3.41 -10.18
C VAL A 336 -4.02 3.17 -11.31
N PRO A 337 -3.63 4.21 -12.08
CA PRO A 337 -2.61 4.05 -13.12
C PRO A 337 -1.29 3.54 -12.55
N VAL A 338 -0.61 2.67 -13.30
CA VAL A 338 0.59 1.96 -12.84
C VAL A 338 1.79 2.23 -13.74
N PHE A 339 2.97 2.31 -13.13
CA PHE A 339 4.24 2.60 -13.80
C PHE A 339 5.10 1.36 -14.10
N ARG A 340 4.73 0.21 -13.55
CA ARG A 340 5.41 -1.09 -13.66
C ARG A 340 4.43 -2.23 -13.42
N THR A 341 4.80 -3.44 -13.82
CA THR A 341 3.96 -4.65 -13.77
C THR A 341 4.09 -5.46 -12.48
N ALA A 342 5.00 -5.09 -11.57
CA ALA A 342 5.32 -5.86 -10.37
C ALA A 342 4.15 -6.14 -9.39
N PHE A 343 2.99 -5.50 -9.55
CA PHE A 343 1.76 -5.85 -8.83
C PHE A 343 1.08 -7.13 -9.37
N VAL A 344 1.25 -7.44 -10.66
CA VAL A 344 0.67 -8.64 -11.29
C VAL A 344 1.24 -9.94 -10.71
N PRO A 345 2.56 -10.08 -10.51
CA PRO A 345 3.08 -11.26 -9.82
C PRO A 345 2.57 -11.41 -8.38
N MET A 346 2.36 -10.31 -7.66
CA MET A 346 1.80 -10.35 -6.30
C MET A 346 0.33 -10.77 -6.29
N PHE A 347 -0.44 -10.39 -7.30
CA PHE A 347 -1.81 -10.88 -7.53
C PHE A 347 -1.83 -12.40 -7.76
N LEU A 348 -0.91 -12.90 -8.58
CA LEU A 348 -0.78 -14.33 -8.84
C LEU A 348 -0.28 -15.10 -7.60
N LEU A 349 0.61 -14.52 -6.81
CA LEU A 349 1.10 -15.10 -5.56
C LEU A 349 -0.01 -15.21 -4.50
N SER A 350 -0.86 -14.19 -4.35
CA SER A 350 -1.96 -14.27 -3.39
C SER A 350 -2.99 -15.32 -3.78
N ARG A 351 -3.19 -15.58 -5.08
CA ARG A 351 -3.96 -16.74 -5.56
C ARG A 351 -3.34 -18.07 -5.10
N LEU A 352 -2.02 -18.25 -5.28
CA LEU A 352 -1.32 -19.44 -4.80
C LEU A 352 -1.53 -19.66 -3.29
N VAL A 353 -1.45 -18.60 -2.50
CA VAL A 353 -1.65 -18.64 -1.03
C VAL A 353 -3.06 -19.10 -0.69
N LYS A 354 -4.07 -18.52 -1.35
CA LYS A 354 -5.47 -18.91 -1.19
C LYS A 354 -5.69 -20.38 -1.56
N ASP A 355 -5.09 -20.85 -2.66
CA ASP A 355 -5.22 -22.23 -3.13
C ASP A 355 -4.62 -23.24 -2.13
N HIS A 356 -3.70 -22.81 -1.26
CA HIS A 356 -3.15 -23.58 -0.15
C HIS A 356 -3.94 -23.43 1.17
N GLY A 357 -5.12 -22.78 1.12
CA GLY A 357 -6.01 -22.60 2.26
C GLY A 357 -5.54 -21.55 3.27
N ILE A 358 -4.53 -20.74 2.94
CA ILE A 358 -4.00 -19.71 3.82
C ILE A 358 -4.77 -18.39 3.62
N LYS A 359 -5.21 -17.80 4.74
CA LYS A 359 -5.92 -16.51 4.77
C LYS A 359 -5.04 -15.35 5.23
N VAL A 360 -3.91 -15.63 5.89
CA VAL A 360 -3.05 -14.60 6.48
C VAL A 360 -1.59 -14.86 6.13
N VAL A 361 -0.89 -13.83 5.69
CA VAL A 361 0.56 -13.86 5.44
C VAL A 361 1.26 -12.69 6.12
N LEU A 362 2.44 -12.94 6.68
CA LEU A 362 3.35 -11.89 7.14
C LEU A 362 4.40 -11.58 6.07
N THR A 363 4.70 -10.29 5.94
CA THR A 363 5.51 -9.74 4.85
C THR A 363 6.51 -8.68 5.37
N GLY A 364 7.50 -8.32 4.54
CA GLY A 364 8.66 -7.50 4.94
C GLY A 364 8.55 -5.99 4.69
N GLU A 365 7.41 -5.48 4.21
CA GLU A 365 7.26 -4.07 3.83
C GLU A 365 7.40 -3.13 5.03
N GLY A 366 7.99 -1.95 4.80
CA GLY A 366 8.37 -0.97 5.82
C GLY A 366 9.82 -1.06 6.27
N ALA A 367 10.50 -2.18 6.00
CA ALA A 367 11.89 -2.38 6.41
C ALA A 367 12.83 -1.41 5.69
N ASP A 368 12.69 -1.29 4.36
CA ASP A 368 13.53 -0.42 3.54
C ASP A 368 13.34 1.06 3.91
N GLU A 369 12.11 1.49 4.20
CA GLU A 369 11.82 2.85 4.62
C GLU A 369 12.36 3.13 6.02
N ALA A 370 12.15 2.23 7.00
CA ALA A 370 12.58 2.45 8.38
C ALA A 370 14.09 2.32 8.58
N PHE A 371 14.78 1.44 7.82
CA PHE A 371 16.20 1.08 7.99
C PHE A 371 17.09 1.47 6.80
N LEU A 372 16.65 2.45 6.00
CA LEU A 372 17.41 3.02 4.87
C LEU A 372 17.89 1.97 3.84
N GLY A 373 16.98 1.10 3.39
CA GLY A 373 17.29 -0.04 2.52
C GLY A 373 17.44 0.26 1.03
N TYR A 374 16.97 1.42 0.56
CA TYR A 374 16.98 1.78 -0.86
C TYR A 374 18.24 2.54 -1.30
N ASP A 375 18.63 2.36 -2.56
CA ASP A 375 19.77 3.09 -3.17
C ASP A 375 19.64 4.61 -3.07
N ILE A 376 18.41 5.14 -3.10
CA ILE A 376 18.14 6.57 -3.00
C ILE A 376 18.73 7.20 -1.72
N PHE A 377 18.86 6.44 -0.63
CA PHE A 377 19.43 6.96 0.61
C PHE A 377 20.95 7.13 0.48
N ARG A 378 21.62 6.14 -0.10
CA ARG A 378 23.06 6.20 -0.42
C ARG A 378 23.35 7.26 -1.47
N GLU A 379 22.51 7.38 -2.50
CA GLU A 379 22.56 8.46 -3.49
C GLU A 379 22.44 9.82 -2.80
N THR A 380 21.53 9.97 -1.83
CA THR A 380 21.29 11.22 -1.11
C THR A 380 22.49 11.59 -0.25
N LEU A 381 23.04 10.64 0.52
CA LEU A 381 24.26 10.83 1.30
C LEU A 381 25.44 11.22 0.39
N LEU A 382 25.64 10.48 -0.69
CA LEU A 382 26.72 10.72 -1.64
C LEU A 382 26.62 12.12 -2.28
N ARG A 383 25.41 12.48 -2.72
CA ARG A 383 25.16 13.77 -3.35
C ARG A 383 25.26 14.93 -2.37
N ALA A 384 24.93 14.70 -1.10
CA ALA A 384 24.96 15.74 -0.08
C ALA A 384 26.38 16.23 0.24
N GLU A 385 27.37 15.34 0.17
CA GLU A 385 28.78 15.63 0.41
C GLU A 385 29.56 15.87 -0.90
N TRP A 386 28.88 15.86 -2.05
CA TRP A 386 29.52 15.74 -3.36
C TRP A 386 30.57 16.83 -3.61
N ALA A 387 30.20 18.10 -3.38
CA ALA A 387 31.06 19.24 -3.62
C ALA A 387 32.32 19.25 -2.74
N GLU A 388 32.24 18.71 -1.52
CA GLU A 388 33.30 18.70 -0.52
C GLU A 388 34.29 17.53 -0.70
N MET A 389 33.93 16.52 -1.49
CA MET A 389 34.78 15.36 -1.74
C MET A 389 35.78 15.60 -2.88
N GLU A 390 37.00 15.11 -2.68
CA GLU A 390 38.01 15.01 -3.74
C GLU A 390 37.57 14.03 -4.86
N PRO A 391 38.00 14.24 -6.12
CA PRO A 391 37.59 13.40 -7.26
C PRO A 391 37.80 11.90 -7.05
N ALA A 392 38.93 11.50 -6.44
CA ALA A 392 39.21 10.11 -6.11
C ALA A 392 38.21 9.52 -5.08
N ALA A 393 37.74 10.33 -4.12
CA ALA A 393 36.73 9.90 -3.16
C ALA A 393 35.35 9.74 -3.82
N ARG A 394 34.97 10.67 -4.70
CA ARG A 394 33.74 10.58 -5.52
C ARG A 394 33.72 9.29 -6.34
N GLN A 395 34.82 8.99 -7.02
CA GLN A 395 34.96 7.78 -7.83
C GLN A 395 34.84 6.51 -6.99
N ARG A 396 35.51 6.43 -5.83
CA ARG A 396 35.41 5.28 -4.92
C ARG A 396 33.98 5.07 -4.41
N LYS A 397 33.30 6.11 -3.93
CA LYS A 397 31.93 5.96 -3.42
C LYS A 397 30.93 5.64 -4.54
N LEU A 398 31.06 6.22 -5.73
CA LEU A 398 30.24 5.87 -6.90
C LEU A 398 30.34 4.38 -7.24
N SER A 399 31.56 3.81 -7.22
CA SER A 399 31.77 2.38 -7.52
C SER A 399 31.10 1.44 -6.51
N ARG A 400 30.83 1.91 -5.28
CA ARG A 400 30.13 1.16 -4.23
C ARG A 400 28.60 1.31 -4.29
N LEU A 401 28.07 2.25 -5.06
CA LEU A 401 26.65 2.60 -5.04
C LEU A 401 25.78 1.56 -5.76
N TYR A 402 26.28 0.98 -6.85
CA TYR A 402 25.55 0.00 -7.67
C TYR A 402 26.39 -1.24 -7.97
N PRO A 403 26.76 -2.02 -6.93
CA PRO A 403 27.69 -3.15 -7.08
C PRO A 403 27.15 -4.26 -8.01
N TYR A 404 25.85 -4.28 -8.27
CA TYR A 404 25.14 -5.30 -9.05
C TYR A 404 24.96 -4.94 -10.54
N LEU A 405 25.22 -3.70 -10.94
CA LEU A 405 25.01 -3.26 -12.32
C LEU A 405 26.34 -3.37 -13.10
N ARG A 406 26.44 -4.37 -14.02
CA ARG A 406 27.63 -4.56 -14.89
C ARG A 406 27.97 -3.35 -15.77
N GLN A 407 27.01 -2.46 -15.97
CA GLN A 407 27.16 -1.18 -16.68
C GLN A 407 27.98 -0.11 -15.93
N PHE A 408 28.46 -0.40 -14.71
CA PHE A 408 29.41 0.44 -13.96
C PHE A 408 30.88 0.04 -14.24
N ASP A 409 31.14 -0.54 -15.41
CA ASP A 409 32.42 -0.51 -16.12
C ASP A 409 32.97 0.94 -16.12
N GLU A 410 34.30 1.09 -15.98
CA GLU A 410 35.04 2.36 -16.08
C GLU A 410 34.55 3.28 -17.21
N ARG A 411 34.03 2.71 -18.31
CA ARG A 411 33.46 3.40 -19.47
C ARG A 411 32.28 4.34 -19.17
N ASN A 412 31.46 4.06 -18.14
CA ASN A 412 30.27 4.86 -17.82
C ASN A 412 30.43 5.75 -16.58
N HIS A 413 31.55 5.61 -15.83
CA HIS A 413 31.80 6.40 -14.63
C HIS A 413 31.78 7.91 -14.88
N ALA A 414 32.34 8.37 -16.00
CA ALA A 414 32.36 9.79 -16.34
C ALA A 414 30.94 10.37 -16.54
N ALA A 415 30.04 9.61 -17.18
CA ALA A 415 28.66 10.03 -17.40
C ALA A 415 27.86 10.09 -16.09
N LEU A 416 28.08 9.12 -15.20
CA LEU A 416 27.47 9.08 -13.87
C LEU A 416 28.00 10.19 -12.97
N ALA A 417 29.31 10.43 -12.97
CA ALA A 417 29.92 11.53 -12.22
C ALA A 417 29.38 12.89 -12.71
N ALA A 418 29.26 13.10 -14.03
CA ALA A 418 28.67 14.31 -14.59
C ALA A 418 27.18 14.46 -14.23
N LEU A 419 26.44 13.35 -14.17
CA LEU A 419 25.05 13.34 -13.71
C LEU A 419 24.96 13.77 -12.23
N PHE A 420 25.78 13.19 -11.36
CA PHE A 420 25.82 13.53 -9.93
C PHE A 420 26.26 14.98 -9.71
N GLU A 421 27.28 15.45 -10.43
CA GLU A 421 27.71 16.86 -10.41
C GLU A 421 26.54 17.81 -10.72
N ARG A 422 25.77 17.50 -11.76
CA ARG A 422 24.61 18.32 -12.16
C ARG A 422 23.47 18.30 -11.14
N LEU A 423 23.32 17.19 -10.41
CA LEU A 423 22.25 16.96 -9.45
C LEU A 423 22.63 17.37 -8.01
N SER A 424 23.90 17.51 -7.70
CA SER A 424 24.41 17.91 -6.37
C SER A 424 24.41 19.44 -6.16
N ARG A 425 23.30 20.09 -6.49
CA ARG A 425 23.16 21.55 -6.46
C ARG A 425 23.14 22.12 -5.04
N ASP A 426 23.54 23.39 -4.92
CA ASP A 426 23.43 24.21 -3.72
C ASP A 426 22.78 25.58 -4.06
N PRO A 427 21.68 26.01 -3.38
CA PRO A 427 20.93 25.27 -2.37
C PRO A 427 20.17 24.05 -2.96
N PRO A 428 20.01 22.96 -2.18
CA PRO A 428 19.25 21.79 -2.61
C PRO A 428 17.75 22.12 -2.70
N THR A 429 17.03 21.44 -3.60
CA THR A 429 15.57 21.49 -3.66
C THR A 429 14.95 20.69 -2.51
N ASP A 430 13.67 20.94 -2.19
CA ASP A 430 12.96 20.15 -1.18
C ASP A 430 12.88 18.66 -1.55
N PHE A 431 12.88 18.33 -2.84
CA PHE A 431 12.81 16.96 -3.34
C PHE A 431 14.16 16.43 -3.81
N PHE A 432 15.26 16.97 -3.29
CA PHE A 432 16.64 16.67 -3.69
C PHE A 432 16.88 15.18 -4.02
N SER A 433 16.49 14.28 -3.12
CA SER A 433 16.67 12.83 -3.27
C SER A 433 15.92 12.22 -4.46
N HIS A 434 14.75 12.76 -4.83
CA HIS A 434 13.84 12.20 -5.82
C HIS A 434 13.94 12.83 -7.20
N GLU A 435 14.80 13.84 -7.39
CA GLU A 435 14.94 14.56 -8.67
C GLU A 435 15.18 13.64 -9.86
N LEU A 436 16.06 12.63 -9.72
CA LEU A 436 16.34 11.68 -10.80
C LEU A 436 15.10 10.85 -11.18
N ARG A 437 14.36 10.37 -10.18
CA ARG A 437 13.10 9.62 -10.41
C ARG A 437 12.09 10.47 -11.15
N PHE A 438 11.93 11.71 -10.70
CA PHE A 438 11.03 12.67 -11.32
C PHE A 438 11.50 13.02 -12.73
N LEU A 439 12.79 13.19 -12.99
CA LEU A 439 13.30 13.43 -14.35
C LEU A 439 12.94 12.27 -15.31
N ASN A 440 13.08 11.02 -14.86
CA ASN A 440 12.75 9.84 -15.67
C ASN A 440 11.27 9.77 -16.07
N SER A 441 10.36 10.36 -15.28
CA SER A 441 8.93 10.42 -15.57
C SER A 441 8.49 11.64 -16.39
N GLN A 442 9.42 12.50 -16.85
CA GLN A 442 9.08 13.67 -17.69
C GLN A 442 8.35 13.30 -18.98
N LEU A 443 8.70 12.16 -19.58
CA LEU A 443 8.07 11.71 -20.81
C LEU A 443 6.58 11.42 -20.60
N SER A 444 6.22 10.83 -19.46
CA SER A 444 4.83 10.45 -19.13
C SER A 444 3.91 11.67 -18.99
N ALA A 445 4.44 12.83 -18.59
CA ALA A 445 3.66 14.06 -18.54
C ALA A 445 3.12 14.49 -19.92
N ARG A 446 3.78 14.08 -21.01
CA ARG A 446 3.33 14.37 -22.38
C ARG A 446 2.12 13.55 -22.84
N LEU A 447 1.72 12.53 -22.07
CA LEU A 447 0.49 11.78 -22.35
C LEU A 447 -0.74 12.66 -22.21
N LEU A 448 -0.70 13.67 -21.35
CA LEU A 448 -1.84 14.52 -21.01
C LEU A 448 -1.88 15.76 -21.89
N ALA A 449 -3.09 16.17 -22.26
CA ALA A 449 -3.32 17.44 -22.93
C ALA A 449 -3.18 18.61 -21.94
N GLY A 450 -2.65 19.73 -22.41
CA GLY A 450 -2.44 20.95 -21.61
C GLY A 450 -1.17 20.91 -20.76
N ARG A 451 -1.01 21.94 -19.92
CA ARG A 451 0.12 22.06 -18.99
C ARG A 451 -0.38 21.90 -17.56
N HIS A 452 0.24 20.99 -16.82
CA HIS A 452 -0.11 20.68 -15.43
C HIS A 452 1.12 20.83 -14.55
N ASP A 453 0.96 21.45 -13.38
CA ASP A 453 2.00 21.47 -12.36
C ASP A 453 1.94 20.16 -11.56
N ALA A 454 2.66 19.15 -12.04
CA ALA A 454 2.64 17.81 -11.50
C ALA A 454 3.20 17.69 -10.06
N LEU A 455 4.05 18.64 -9.64
CA LEU A 455 4.67 18.61 -8.32
C LEU A 455 3.93 19.49 -7.30
N ARG A 456 3.05 20.40 -7.73
CA ARG A 456 2.25 21.23 -6.83
C ARG A 456 1.60 20.44 -5.68
N PRO A 457 0.91 19.30 -5.91
CA PRO A 457 0.29 18.56 -4.81
C PRO A 457 1.29 18.07 -3.77
N LEU A 458 2.47 17.61 -4.20
CA LEU A 458 3.52 17.18 -3.27
C LEU A 458 4.12 18.37 -2.51
N THR A 459 4.31 19.51 -3.19
CA THR A 459 4.76 20.76 -2.55
C THR A 459 3.79 21.23 -1.47
N GLU A 460 2.48 21.20 -1.76
CA GLU A 460 1.43 21.51 -0.80
C GLU A 460 1.44 20.52 0.38
N HIS A 461 1.64 19.23 0.09
CA HIS A 461 1.69 18.19 1.11
C HIS A 461 2.88 18.37 2.07
N VAL A 462 4.09 18.63 1.57
CA VAL A 462 5.26 18.86 2.44
C VAL A 462 5.21 20.19 3.19
N ALA A 463 4.47 21.17 2.67
CA ALA A 463 4.27 22.46 3.33
C ALA A 463 3.23 22.39 4.47
N ALA A 464 2.47 21.30 4.59
CA ALA A 464 1.45 21.15 5.62
C ALA A 464 2.09 21.14 7.03
N PRO A 465 1.60 21.98 7.98
CA PRO A 465 2.26 22.14 9.29
C PRO A 465 2.40 20.84 10.10
N HIS A 466 1.45 19.91 9.96
CA HIS A 466 1.44 18.66 10.71
C HIS A 466 2.56 17.69 10.26
N GLU A 467 3.10 17.86 9.05
CA GLU A 467 4.13 16.99 8.48
C GLU A 467 5.54 17.30 9.00
N ARG A 468 5.80 18.54 9.46
CA ARG A 468 7.11 18.96 9.97
C ARG A 468 8.28 18.59 9.03
N TYR A 469 8.07 18.71 7.72
CA TYR A 469 9.04 18.30 6.70
C TYR A 469 10.25 19.24 6.57
N ALA A 470 10.01 20.55 6.62
CA ALA A 470 11.05 21.58 6.44
C ALA A 470 12.32 21.40 7.29
N PRO A 471 12.25 21.09 8.62
CA PRO A 471 13.44 20.94 9.47
C PRO A 471 14.19 19.61 9.28
N LEU A 472 13.68 18.67 8.49
CA LEU A 472 14.32 17.36 8.31
C LEU A 472 15.65 17.49 7.55
N SER A 473 16.62 16.64 7.92
CA SER A 473 17.87 16.48 7.14
C SER A 473 17.58 15.93 5.74
N ARG A 474 18.55 16.01 4.81
CA ARG A 474 18.37 15.53 3.42
C ARG A 474 17.95 14.05 3.36
N VAL A 475 18.53 13.19 4.21
CA VAL A 475 18.18 11.76 4.28
C VAL A 475 16.82 11.56 4.93
N GLN A 476 16.51 12.29 6.01
CA GLN A 476 15.19 12.23 6.65
C GLN A 476 14.07 12.70 5.71
N LYS A 477 14.32 13.72 4.88
CA LYS A 477 13.43 14.15 3.79
C LYS A 477 13.21 13.04 2.77
N ALA A 478 14.28 12.33 2.37
CA ALA A 478 14.16 11.15 1.51
C ALA A 478 13.33 10.04 2.15
N GLN A 479 13.56 9.76 3.44
CA GLN A 479 12.84 8.73 4.19
C GLN A 479 11.34 9.07 4.29
N TRP A 480 11.01 10.31 4.64
CA TRP A 480 9.62 10.78 4.65
C TRP A 480 8.96 10.63 3.29
N LEU A 481 9.66 10.99 2.20
CA LEU A 481 9.12 10.86 0.84
C LEU A 481 8.86 9.39 0.47
N GLU A 482 9.74 8.46 0.82
CA GLU A 482 9.52 7.03 0.56
C GLU A 482 8.31 6.48 1.34
N PHE A 483 8.15 6.85 2.62
CA PHE A 483 6.97 6.49 3.41
C PHE A 483 5.67 7.01 2.79
N LYS A 484 5.64 8.28 2.37
CA LYS A 484 4.43 8.97 1.91
C LYS A 484 4.10 8.75 0.44
N THR A 485 5.07 8.38 -0.38
CA THR A 485 4.88 8.14 -1.82
C THR A 485 4.94 6.65 -2.14
N LEU A 486 6.13 6.08 -2.32
CA LEU A 486 6.31 4.71 -2.80
C LEU A 486 5.67 3.66 -1.87
N LEU A 487 5.86 3.77 -0.55
CA LEU A 487 5.31 2.81 0.41
C LEU A 487 3.78 2.90 0.46
N ALA A 488 3.23 4.06 0.84
CA ALA A 488 1.78 4.22 1.01
C ALA A 488 1.01 4.11 -0.32
N GLY A 489 1.50 4.75 -1.38
CA GLY A 489 0.81 4.85 -2.67
C GLY A 489 0.98 3.63 -3.58
N TYR A 490 2.03 2.81 -3.38
CA TYR A 490 2.28 1.64 -4.22
C TYR A 490 2.50 0.34 -3.43
N LEU A 491 3.47 0.26 -2.52
CA LEU A 491 3.83 -1.00 -1.86
C LEU A 491 2.70 -1.55 -0.96
N LEU A 492 2.08 -0.69 -0.15
CA LEU A 492 0.97 -1.08 0.73
C LEU A 492 -0.37 -1.13 0.00
N SER A 493 -0.53 -0.32 -1.05
CA SER A 493 -1.76 -0.22 -1.83
C SER A 493 -1.75 -1.21 -3.00
N THR A 494 -1.24 -0.78 -4.15
CA THR A 494 -1.31 -1.47 -5.44
C THR A 494 -0.54 -2.79 -5.47
N GLN A 495 0.57 -2.93 -4.76
CA GLN A 495 1.34 -4.18 -4.71
C GLN A 495 0.98 -5.05 -3.49
N GLY A 496 0.46 -4.43 -2.42
CA GLY A 496 0.17 -5.06 -1.14
C GLY A 496 -1.30 -5.41 -0.98
N ASP A 497 -2.03 -4.61 -0.20
CA ASP A 497 -3.41 -4.87 0.24
C ASP A 497 -4.33 -5.26 -0.92
N ARG A 498 -4.28 -4.52 -2.03
CA ARG A 498 -5.18 -4.74 -3.18
C ARG A 498 -4.94 -6.09 -3.85
N MET A 499 -3.67 -6.47 -4.04
CA MET A 499 -3.33 -7.73 -4.70
C MET A 499 -3.57 -8.92 -3.77
N SER A 500 -3.27 -8.75 -2.49
CA SER A 500 -3.49 -9.77 -1.48
C SER A 500 -4.99 -10.08 -1.32
N LEU A 501 -5.80 -9.04 -1.13
CA LEU A 501 -7.24 -9.20 -0.90
C LEU A 501 -8.04 -9.43 -2.17
N ALA A 502 -7.47 -9.27 -3.37
CA ALA A 502 -8.07 -9.79 -4.61
C ALA A 502 -8.40 -11.29 -4.51
N HIS A 503 -7.64 -12.02 -3.69
CA HIS A 503 -7.84 -13.45 -3.42
C HIS A 503 -8.22 -13.74 -1.97
N GLY A 504 -8.68 -12.74 -1.19
CA GLY A 504 -9.08 -12.94 0.20
C GLY A 504 -7.93 -13.36 1.11
N VAL A 505 -6.74 -12.81 0.89
CA VAL A 505 -5.55 -13.03 1.74
C VAL A 505 -5.21 -11.72 2.45
N GLU A 506 -5.16 -11.73 3.78
CA GLU A 506 -4.64 -10.63 4.60
C GLU A 506 -3.11 -10.64 4.59
N ASN A 507 -2.50 -9.50 4.27
CA ASN A 507 -1.09 -9.25 4.56
C ASN A 507 -0.91 -8.50 5.90
N ARG A 508 0.12 -8.87 6.67
CA ARG A 508 0.52 -8.21 7.93
C ARG A 508 1.99 -7.80 7.82
N CYS A 509 2.32 -6.55 8.13
CA CYS A 509 3.68 -6.00 7.99
C CYS A 509 4.28 -5.69 9.37
N PRO A 510 5.14 -6.56 9.95
CA PRO A 510 5.78 -6.35 11.25
C PRO A 510 6.72 -5.15 11.31
N PHE A 511 7.39 -4.82 10.22
CA PHE A 511 8.27 -3.66 10.15
C PHE A 511 7.52 -2.32 10.28
N LEU A 512 6.23 -2.30 9.97
CA LEU A 512 5.34 -1.14 10.17
C LEU A 512 4.64 -1.14 11.52
N ASP A 513 5.27 -1.74 12.53
CA ASP A 513 4.90 -1.48 13.91
C ASP A 513 5.41 -0.09 14.33
N PRO A 514 4.60 0.73 15.03
CA PRO A 514 5.02 2.07 15.43
C PRO A 514 6.34 2.09 16.21
N ASP A 515 6.59 1.08 17.05
CA ASP A 515 7.82 1.00 17.85
C ASP A 515 9.02 0.61 16.98
N VAL A 516 8.83 -0.30 16.02
CA VAL A 516 9.88 -0.69 15.07
C VAL A 516 10.27 0.47 14.15
N VAL A 517 9.29 1.17 13.57
CA VAL A 517 9.53 2.33 12.71
C VAL A 517 10.24 3.43 13.51
N ALA A 518 9.79 3.69 14.73
CA ALA A 518 10.41 4.65 15.62
C ALA A 518 11.90 4.35 15.88
N LEU A 519 12.23 3.10 16.20
CA LEU A 519 13.61 2.66 16.44
C LEU A 519 14.44 2.72 15.16
N GLY A 520 13.91 2.24 14.02
CA GLY A 520 14.58 2.29 12.73
C GLY A 520 14.96 3.72 12.35
N CYS A 521 14.00 4.65 12.35
CA CYS A 521 14.25 6.05 12.02
C CYS A 521 15.26 6.72 12.96
N ALA A 522 15.26 6.37 14.25
CA ALA A 522 16.20 6.93 15.22
C ALA A 522 17.63 6.38 15.08
N THR A 523 17.79 5.14 14.60
CA THR A 523 19.08 4.42 14.66
C THR A 523 19.80 4.29 13.32
N SER A 524 19.12 4.50 12.18
CA SER A 524 19.62 4.13 10.85
C SER A 524 20.91 4.81 10.38
N LEU A 525 21.35 5.90 11.00
CA LEU A 525 22.63 6.57 10.72
C LEU A 525 23.47 6.79 11.98
N ALA A 526 23.14 6.10 13.07
CA ALA A 526 23.79 6.31 14.37
C ALA A 526 25.10 5.52 14.51
N PHE A 527 25.27 4.43 13.74
CA PHE A 527 26.33 3.44 13.97
C PHE A 527 27.20 3.12 12.74
N ASP A 528 26.89 3.69 11.57
CA ASP A 528 27.65 3.51 10.33
C ASP A 528 27.57 4.75 9.40
N ASP A 529 28.25 4.69 8.24
CA ASP A 529 28.36 5.81 7.28
C ASP A 529 27.18 5.91 6.29
N GLY A 530 26.18 5.04 6.43
CA GLY A 530 24.98 4.89 5.62
C GLY A 530 25.18 4.15 4.30
N PHE A 531 26.37 3.62 4.00
CA PHE A 531 26.64 2.92 2.74
C PHE A 531 26.42 1.40 2.80
N ASP A 532 26.37 0.82 4.00
CA ASP A 532 25.91 -0.55 4.22
C ASP A 532 24.40 -0.53 4.53
N GLU A 533 23.57 -0.87 3.53
CA GLU A 533 22.13 -0.77 3.72
C GLU A 533 21.64 -1.67 4.86
N LYS A 534 20.73 -1.15 5.69
CA LYS A 534 20.15 -1.88 6.84
C LYS A 534 21.20 -2.43 7.81
N TYR A 535 22.32 -1.73 7.98
CA TYR A 535 23.44 -2.15 8.81
C TYR A 535 23.02 -2.68 10.19
N LEU A 536 22.28 -1.89 10.97
CA LEU A 536 21.87 -2.30 12.32
C LEU A 536 20.94 -3.52 12.29
N LEU A 537 20.09 -3.65 11.26
CA LEU A 537 19.22 -4.80 11.09
C LEU A 537 20.02 -6.07 10.77
N LYS A 538 21.03 -5.98 9.89
CA LYS A 538 21.98 -7.08 9.61
C LYS A 538 22.69 -7.51 10.89
N LYS A 539 23.13 -6.56 11.72
CA LYS A 539 23.75 -6.84 13.04
C LYS A 539 22.78 -7.54 13.99
N ALA A 540 21.55 -7.05 14.11
CA ALA A 540 20.54 -7.57 15.03
C ALA A 540 20.21 -9.05 14.79
N PHE A 541 20.31 -9.52 13.54
CA PHE A 541 19.98 -10.87 13.10
C PHE A 541 21.16 -11.69 12.59
N ALA A 542 22.40 -11.22 12.77
CA ALA A 542 23.59 -11.88 12.24
C ALA A 542 23.75 -13.34 12.70
N ALA A 543 23.34 -13.64 13.93
CA ALA A 543 23.40 -14.99 14.51
C ALA A 543 22.21 -15.90 14.12
N LYS A 544 21.19 -15.36 13.43
CA LYS A 544 19.92 -16.02 13.14
C LYS A 544 19.69 -16.27 11.64
N LEU A 545 20.58 -15.79 10.78
CA LEU A 545 20.43 -15.86 9.32
C LEU A 545 21.69 -16.42 8.66
N PRO A 546 21.55 -17.13 7.52
CA PRO A 546 22.69 -17.54 6.72
C PRO A 546 23.52 -16.33 6.25
N GLU A 547 24.84 -16.47 6.23
CA GLU A 547 25.77 -15.41 5.80
C GLU A 547 25.47 -14.90 4.39
N ARG A 548 25.05 -15.79 3.48
CA ARG A 548 24.63 -15.43 2.11
C ARG A 548 23.47 -14.45 2.07
N ILE A 549 22.48 -14.60 2.97
CA ILE A 549 21.32 -13.70 3.06
C ILE A 549 21.73 -12.35 3.66
N LEU A 550 22.61 -12.35 4.67
CA LEU A 550 23.09 -11.12 5.32
C LEU A 550 23.92 -10.24 4.38
N LYS A 551 24.73 -10.84 3.52
CA LYS A 551 25.64 -10.14 2.59
C LYS A 551 25.01 -9.82 1.24
N LYS A 552 23.79 -10.29 0.97
CA LYS A 552 23.10 -10.05 -0.31
C LYS A 552 22.78 -8.56 -0.45
N PRO A 553 23.27 -7.88 -1.51
CA PRO A 553 22.87 -6.51 -1.79
C PRO A 553 21.37 -6.43 -2.08
N LYS A 554 20.71 -5.34 -1.68
CA LYS A 554 19.32 -5.09 -2.04
C LYS A 554 19.17 -5.02 -3.57
N GLN A 555 18.24 -5.81 -4.10
CA GLN A 555 17.79 -5.69 -5.48
C GLN A 555 16.34 -5.17 -5.48
N PRO A 556 16.00 -4.22 -6.36
CA PRO A 556 14.62 -3.80 -6.51
C PRO A 556 13.80 -4.96 -7.11
N TYR A 557 12.64 -5.23 -6.52
CA TYR A 557 11.72 -6.20 -7.09
C TYR A 557 11.21 -5.71 -8.45
N ARG A 558 11.54 -6.46 -9.51
CA ARG A 558 11.25 -6.15 -10.92
C ARG A 558 10.54 -7.33 -11.58
N ALA A 559 9.80 -7.03 -12.63
CA ALA A 559 9.10 -8.01 -13.46
C ALA A 559 9.14 -7.54 -14.93
N PRO A 560 8.97 -8.44 -15.91
CA PRO A 560 8.83 -8.07 -17.31
C PRO A 560 7.74 -6.99 -17.54
N ASP A 561 8.15 -5.83 -18.06
CA ASP A 561 7.27 -4.66 -18.24
C ASP A 561 6.81 -4.50 -19.71
N ALA A 562 6.94 -3.31 -20.32
CA ALA A 562 6.38 -2.97 -21.63
C ALA A 562 6.82 -3.94 -22.74
N SER A 563 8.04 -4.46 -22.67
CA SER A 563 8.57 -5.45 -23.60
C SER A 563 7.69 -6.70 -23.70
N ALA A 564 7.09 -7.16 -22.60
CA ALA A 564 6.21 -8.33 -22.59
C ALA A 564 4.96 -8.08 -23.45
N PHE A 565 4.31 -6.92 -23.30
CA PHE A 565 3.12 -6.54 -24.06
C PHE A 565 3.41 -6.33 -25.54
N LEU A 566 4.56 -5.73 -25.88
CA LEU A 566 4.93 -5.45 -27.26
C LEU A 566 5.30 -6.73 -28.03
N LYS A 567 5.91 -7.71 -27.35
CA LYS A 567 6.18 -9.04 -27.94
C LYS A 567 4.90 -9.85 -28.12
N ARG A 568 4.01 -9.87 -27.11
CA ARG A 568 2.80 -10.71 -27.11
C ARG A 568 1.62 -10.12 -27.86
N GLN A 569 1.50 -8.79 -27.89
CA GLN A 569 0.42 -8.04 -28.53
C GLN A 569 -1.00 -8.53 -28.19
N PRO A 570 -1.40 -8.57 -26.91
CA PRO A 570 -2.72 -9.05 -26.53
C PRO A 570 -3.83 -8.14 -27.10
N ASP A 571 -5.02 -8.71 -27.33
CA ASP A 571 -6.15 -8.04 -27.99
C ASP A 571 -6.57 -6.73 -27.29
N TYR A 572 -6.43 -6.67 -25.96
CA TYR A 572 -6.76 -5.47 -25.20
C TYR A 572 -5.80 -4.29 -25.44
N LEU A 573 -4.65 -4.47 -26.13
CA LEU A 573 -3.84 -3.32 -26.58
C LEU A 573 -4.57 -2.44 -27.60
N SER A 574 -5.64 -2.93 -28.21
CA SER A 574 -6.51 -2.15 -29.10
C SER A 574 -6.96 -0.82 -28.47
N VAL A 575 -7.14 -0.76 -27.15
CA VAL A 575 -7.56 0.45 -26.42
C VAL A 575 -6.56 1.62 -26.50
N ILE A 576 -5.29 1.34 -26.82
CA ILE A 576 -4.26 2.38 -27.03
C ILE A 576 -3.75 2.46 -28.47
N ARG A 577 -4.15 1.51 -29.34
CA ARG A 577 -3.82 1.51 -30.77
C ARG A 577 -4.82 2.26 -31.62
N SER A 578 -6.07 2.28 -31.19
CA SER A 578 -7.13 3.01 -31.90
C SER A 578 -7.11 4.48 -31.50
N LYS A 579 -6.90 5.37 -32.48
CA LYS A 579 -7.03 6.81 -32.27
C LYS A 579 -8.41 7.18 -31.71
N ALA A 580 -9.48 6.52 -32.17
CA ALA A 580 -10.83 6.75 -31.69
C ALA A 580 -11.01 6.37 -30.21
N GLU A 581 -10.35 5.30 -29.74
CA GLU A 581 -10.37 4.94 -28.32
C GLU A 581 -9.59 5.95 -27.47
N LEU A 582 -8.44 6.43 -27.96
CA LEU A 582 -7.67 7.48 -27.29
C LEU A 582 -8.45 8.80 -27.18
N GLU A 583 -9.25 9.14 -28.19
CA GLU A 583 -10.10 10.35 -28.21
C GLU A 583 -11.18 10.31 -27.13
N LYS A 584 -11.70 9.13 -26.76
CA LYS A 584 -12.70 9.00 -25.68
C LYS A 584 -12.18 9.42 -24.31
N ILE A 585 -10.90 9.24 -24.04
CA ILE A 585 -10.29 9.46 -22.71
C ILE A 585 -10.26 10.95 -22.35
N GLY A 586 -10.38 11.86 -23.33
CA GLY A 586 -10.62 13.30 -23.18
C GLY A 586 -9.48 14.12 -22.57
N VAL A 587 -8.68 13.54 -21.68
CA VAL A 587 -7.55 14.19 -20.98
C VAL A 587 -6.20 13.98 -21.67
N LEU A 588 -6.15 13.15 -22.73
CA LEU A 588 -4.90 12.78 -23.40
C LEU A 588 -4.52 13.76 -24.52
N ASP A 589 -3.21 13.97 -24.72
CA ASP A 589 -2.68 14.46 -26.00
C ASP A 589 -2.71 13.29 -26.98
N VAL A 590 -3.83 13.15 -27.69
CA VAL A 590 -4.09 12.03 -28.62
C VAL A 590 -3.01 11.94 -29.70
N LYS A 591 -2.52 13.09 -30.21
CA LYS A 591 -1.50 13.11 -31.26
C LYS A 591 -0.19 12.54 -30.75
N PHE A 592 0.25 12.97 -29.57
CA PHE A 592 1.44 12.42 -28.93
C PHE A 592 1.25 10.93 -28.61
N CYS A 593 0.13 10.55 -28.00
CA CYS A 593 -0.13 9.16 -27.59
C CYS A 593 -0.11 8.20 -28.79
N ALA A 594 -0.81 8.53 -29.88
CA ALA A 594 -0.84 7.69 -31.08
C ALA A 594 0.58 7.51 -31.67
N ALA A 595 1.32 8.60 -31.87
CA ALA A 595 2.69 8.54 -32.40
C ALA A 595 3.65 7.80 -31.44
N PHE A 596 3.46 7.94 -30.14
CA PHE A 596 4.24 7.22 -29.13
C PHE A 596 3.99 5.72 -29.21
N VAL A 597 2.73 5.28 -29.30
CA VAL A 597 2.36 3.86 -29.41
C VAL A 597 2.89 3.24 -30.70
N GLU A 598 2.73 3.91 -31.85
CA GLU A 598 3.29 3.46 -33.13
C GLU A 598 4.81 3.27 -33.03
N ARG A 599 5.51 4.24 -32.43
CA ARG A 599 6.96 4.15 -32.22
C ARG A 599 7.32 2.96 -31.32
N MET A 600 6.63 2.77 -30.21
CA MET A 600 6.86 1.66 -29.28
C MET A 600 6.68 0.30 -29.96
N LEU A 601 5.69 0.16 -30.84
CA LEU A 601 5.44 -1.08 -31.59
C LEU A 601 6.48 -1.36 -32.67
N SER A 602 7.09 -0.32 -33.24
CA SER A 602 8.13 -0.46 -34.26
C SER A 602 9.54 -0.75 -33.69
N LYS A 603 9.71 -0.57 -32.38
CA LYS A 603 11.02 -0.58 -31.72
C LYS A 603 11.34 -1.99 -31.18
N PRO A 604 12.59 -2.48 -31.31
CA PRO A 604 13.02 -3.72 -30.64
C PRO A 604 12.83 -3.60 -29.13
N ALA A 605 12.24 -4.63 -28.50
CA ALA A 605 11.85 -4.60 -27.10
C ALA A 605 13.03 -4.35 -26.14
N GLU A 606 14.22 -4.80 -26.52
CA GLU A 606 15.48 -4.68 -25.78
C GLU A 606 16.01 -3.24 -25.75
N SER A 607 15.49 -2.36 -26.62
CA SER A 607 15.93 -0.97 -26.73
C SER A 607 15.00 0.04 -26.03
N ILE A 608 13.97 -0.45 -25.34
CA ILE A 608 13.01 0.37 -24.61
C ILE A 608 13.70 0.98 -23.39
N SER A 609 13.72 2.30 -23.31
CA SER A 609 14.25 3.02 -22.15
C SER A 609 13.28 2.94 -20.96
N GLN A 610 13.80 3.19 -19.75
CA GLN A 610 12.98 3.23 -18.52
C GLN A 610 11.84 4.26 -18.61
N ALA A 611 12.11 5.43 -19.19
CA ALA A 611 11.10 6.47 -19.38
C ALA A 611 9.99 6.00 -20.34
N GLU A 612 10.35 5.39 -21.47
CA GLU A 612 9.38 4.83 -22.43
C GLU A 612 8.57 3.69 -21.82
N ASN A 613 9.21 2.83 -21.03
CA ASN A 613 8.55 1.74 -20.31
C ASN A 613 7.44 2.26 -19.38
N GLN A 614 7.79 3.22 -18.52
CA GLN A 614 6.83 3.86 -17.61
C GLN A 614 5.71 4.57 -18.37
N THR A 615 6.04 5.35 -19.40
CA THR A 615 5.05 6.06 -20.21
C THR A 615 4.07 5.09 -20.89
N PHE A 616 4.56 3.96 -21.41
CA PHE A 616 3.69 2.94 -22.01
C PHE A 616 2.72 2.34 -20.99
N LEU A 617 3.19 1.96 -19.81
CA LEU A 617 2.35 1.35 -18.78
C LEU A 617 1.33 2.33 -18.20
N PHE A 618 1.69 3.60 -18.03
CA PHE A 618 0.73 4.63 -17.63
C PHE A 618 -0.36 4.85 -18.68
N LEU A 619 -0.01 4.89 -19.96
CA LEU A 619 -1.00 5.03 -21.03
C LEU A 619 -1.94 3.82 -21.07
N LEU A 620 -1.39 2.60 -21.08
CA LEU A 620 -2.17 1.36 -21.12
C LEU A 620 -3.11 1.23 -19.92
N SER A 621 -2.60 1.43 -18.71
CA SER A 621 -3.42 1.32 -17.51
C SER A 621 -4.46 2.43 -17.39
N THR A 622 -4.13 3.66 -17.77
CA THR A 622 -5.11 4.76 -17.79
C THR A 622 -6.25 4.47 -18.77
N ALA A 623 -5.95 3.95 -19.96
CA ALA A 623 -6.96 3.61 -20.96
C ALA A 623 -7.88 2.47 -20.50
N LEU A 624 -7.31 1.42 -19.89
CA LEU A 624 -8.11 0.32 -19.33
C LEU A 624 -8.97 0.79 -18.15
N LEU A 625 -8.44 1.63 -17.26
CA LEU A 625 -9.20 2.20 -16.15
C LEU A 625 -10.31 3.13 -16.63
N HIS A 626 -10.07 3.95 -17.66
CA HIS A 626 -11.09 4.78 -18.29
C HIS A 626 -12.26 3.91 -18.77
N ARG A 627 -11.96 2.86 -19.54
CA ARG A 627 -12.97 1.93 -20.06
C ARG A 627 -13.78 1.26 -18.94
N ARG A 628 -13.12 0.84 -17.85
CA ARG A 628 -13.80 0.19 -16.71
C ARG A 628 -14.65 1.15 -15.88
N PHE A 629 -14.13 2.33 -15.55
CA PHE A 629 -14.74 3.22 -14.56
C PHE A 629 -15.59 4.34 -15.18
N VAL A 630 -15.10 4.97 -16.26
CA VAL A 630 -15.77 6.10 -16.93
C VAL A 630 -16.81 5.59 -17.92
N GLU A 631 -16.43 4.67 -18.81
CA GLU A 631 -17.37 4.05 -19.77
C GLU A 631 -18.24 2.96 -19.13
N ARG A 632 -17.93 2.55 -17.90
CA ARG A 632 -18.63 1.50 -17.13
C ARG A 632 -18.69 0.16 -17.87
N ASP A 633 -17.66 -0.18 -18.65
CA ASP A 633 -17.52 -1.49 -19.28
C ASP A 633 -17.05 -2.53 -18.24
N VAL A 634 -17.95 -2.86 -17.32
CA VAL A 634 -17.76 -3.84 -16.26
C VAL A 634 -18.97 -4.78 -16.23
N PRO A 635 -18.77 -6.06 -15.87
CA PRO A 635 -19.88 -6.93 -15.55
C PRO A 635 -20.75 -6.32 -14.44
N ALA A 636 -22.04 -6.66 -14.43
CA ALA A 636 -22.90 -6.37 -13.30
C ALA A 636 -22.28 -6.93 -11.99
N PRO A 637 -22.54 -6.32 -10.82
CA PRO A 637 -22.06 -6.89 -9.57
C PRO A 637 -22.63 -8.31 -9.42
N PRO A 638 -21.85 -9.26 -8.88
CA PRO A 638 -22.35 -10.61 -8.68
C PRO A 638 -23.55 -10.59 -7.74
N THR A 639 -24.58 -11.40 -8.01
CA THR A 639 -25.65 -11.61 -7.05
C THR A 639 -25.07 -12.28 -5.81
N ILE A 640 -25.24 -11.66 -4.65
CA ILE A 640 -24.89 -12.28 -3.38
C ILE A 640 -26.14 -13.01 -2.86
N GLU A 641 -25.98 -14.26 -2.46
CA GLU A 641 -27.08 -15.02 -1.87
C GLU A 641 -27.57 -14.36 -0.57
N PRO A 642 -28.89 -14.30 -0.31
CA PRO A 642 -29.40 -13.75 0.95
C PRO A 642 -28.82 -14.43 2.20
N LEU A 643 -28.43 -15.70 2.12
CA LEU A 643 -27.79 -16.43 3.23
C LEU A 643 -26.40 -15.88 3.59
N LEU A 644 -25.71 -15.29 2.62
CA LEU A 644 -24.42 -14.62 2.84
C LEU A 644 -24.60 -13.21 3.38
N VAL A 645 -25.79 -12.60 3.26
CA VAL A 645 -26.03 -11.21 3.64
C VAL A 645 -26.92 -11.10 4.87
N ARG A 646 -26.37 -10.60 5.99
CA ARG A 646 -27.10 -10.43 7.24
C ARG A 646 -27.50 -8.97 7.48
N ARG A 647 -28.78 -8.75 7.80
CA ARG A 647 -29.25 -7.48 8.33
C ARG A 647 -29.05 -7.47 9.84
N PHE A 648 -28.36 -6.46 10.35
CA PHE A 648 -28.26 -6.19 11.77
C PHE A 648 -29.35 -5.18 12.09
N ASP A 649 -30.41 -5.64 12.72
CA ASP A 649 -31.61 -4.87 13.00
C ASP A 649 -31.40 -3.97 14.22
N GLY A 650 -30.80 -2.80 14.03
CA GLY A 650 -30.91 -1.73 15.03
C GLY A 650 -32.29 -1.04 15.06
N ARG A 651 -33.33 -1.67 14.47
CA ARG A 651 -34.72 -1.26 14.65
C ARG A 651 -35.25 -1.90 15.94
N LEU A 652 -35.23 -1.16 17.04
CA LEU A 652 -36.29 -1.31 18.03
C LEU A 652 -37.60 -0.94 17.32
N ILE A 653 -38.32 -1.93 16.81
CA ILE A 653 -39.72 -1.73 16.43
C ILE A 653 -40.47 -1.71 17.75
N ALA A 654 -40.85 -0.51 18.20
CA ALA A 654 -41.84 -0.34 19.25
C ALA A 654 -43.20 -0.89 18.79
#